data_AF-A0AAE9CVV8-F1
#
_entry.id   AF-A0AAE9CVV8-F1
#
_cell.length_a   1.000
_cell.length_b   1.000
_cell.length_c   1.000
_cell.angle_alpha   90.00
_cell.angle_beta   90.00
_cell.angle_gamma   90.00
#
_symmetry.space_group_name_H-M   'P 1'
#
loop_
_entity.id
_entity.type
_entity.pdbx_description
1 polymer ?
#
loop_
_entity_poly.entity_id
_entity_poly.type
_entity_poly.pdbx_seq_one_letter_code
_entity_poly.pdbx_strand_id
1 'polypeptide(L)'
;MGAQQVETQLVPHAPDGGYGWVIVIAAFMSNFVVDGISTAFSEFKQSYKDRYMSSDAMTSLIGSLIIGSYLLVGPIVGGLCNKYEPRYVVILGSLISGVAFLIAPAAPNIYIFMLIYGVVGGIGFGMIYLPAIVVVGFYFESKRAMATGISVAGSGVGTFVMPMICQYAIANFGWEKTLWILAAFNFCCVVFGFLYRPLPMIDPNELRDQEMEPLRQALSKMSDGEDQEEETVESPHVNRSTSAASGANQEEDLSQDPAVKRLRSVLNEIDDGSETPKSDAHKIRHAAPRSRKHTMTSNSGSQHDLKSSRGNLAENRLSRVSARSYAQSLSKLSKSGGASNLSIAMSGVDPNEFARPLNRQDIFYGGSISNLKEFKQEGGNMANYRSSTLSIPKSVVGQAASQMNLSRAGSRIGGQAVPEEEDEMIEPFVDDGCCKILPLSIRNAFSEMIDLELLKDPIMLILCLSNLLGMMGFYIPFMFLKDLSESMKLDPSQAKFLVPIIGVTNTVGRVFFGWVADKKYLSALTINNLSLIICGFLTLACPLLRTMGGQYFYSFFFGFIISAYICLTSIVLADLMGLEKLTNSFGLLVVARGIAALAGSPFAGLVYDITGSYDAAFYFGGMVILVAGLISATIPFVIKRRGPAQDLEEEKRKQLNNGVVEEEDENDEQIPLKTLKNNQ
;
A
#
# COMPACT_ATOMS: atom_id res chain seq x y z
N MET A 1 17.68 -0.88 31.30
CA MET A 1 18.42 -0.69 30.04
C MET A 1 18.22 -1.80 28.99
N GLY A 2 17.43 -2.86 29.22
CA GLY A 2 17.26 -3.96 28.25
C GLY A 2 16.08 -3.87 27.26
N ALA A 3 15.17 -2.90 27.40
CA ALA A 3 13.95 -2.83 26.57
C ALA A 3 14.17 -2.11 25.22
N GLN A 4 15.07 -1.11 25.17
CA GLN A 4 15.38 -0.37 23.95
C GLN A 4 16.13 -1.19 22.89
N GLN A 5 16.74 -2.32 23.27
CA GLN A 5 17.46 -3.20 22.32
C GLN A 5 16.54 -4.14 21.53
N VAL A 6 15.31 -4.37 21.99
CA VAL A 6 14.33 -5.23 21.28
C VAL A 6 13.64 -4.45 20.16
N GLU A 7 13.52 -3.12 20.30
CA GLU A 7 12.78 -2.23 19.40
C GLU A 7 13.42 -2.13 18.00
N THR A 8 14.69 -2.50 17.87
CA THR A 8 15.49 -2.28 16.65
C THR A 8 15.69 -3.53 15.78
N GLN A 9 15.37 -4.73 16.26
CA GLN A 9 15.71 -6.00 15.58
C GLN A 9 14.79 -6.40 14.40
N LEU A 10 13.74 -5.63 14.10
CA LEU A 10 12.57 -6.16 13.36
C LEU A 10 12.18 -5.40 12.07
N VAL A 11 12.91 -4.37 11.66
CA VAL A 11 12.44 -3.44 10.61
C VAL A 11 13.35 -3.46 9.37
N PRO A 12 12.89 -3.91 8.19
CA PRO A 12 13.65 -3.79 6.96
C PRO A 12 13.75 -2.33 6.51
N HIS A 13 14.97 -1.86 6.22
CA HIS A 13 15.24 -0.48 5.78
C HIS A 13 15.06 -0.34 4.27
N ALA A 14 14.14 0.54 3.82
CA ALA A 14 14.02 0.87 2.40
C ALA A 14 15.17 1.80 1.96
N PRO A 15 15.97 1.44 0.96
CA PRO A 15 17.15 2.22 0.56
C PRO A 15 16.82 3.54 -0.18
N ASP A 16 15.58 3.74 -0.65
CA ASP A 16 15.13 4.95 -1.35
C ASP A 16 15.99 5.38 -2.57
N GLY A 17 16.72 4.41 -3.13
CA GLY A 17 17.69 4.61 -4.20
C GLY A 17 18.49 3.33 -4.53
N GLY A 18 19.59 3.50 -5.27
CA GLY A 18 20.47 2.40 -5.66
C GLY A 18 19.74 1.30 -6.43
N TYR A 19 19.80 0.06 -5.92
CA TYR A 19 19.18 -1.11 -6.53
C TYR A 19 17.65 -1.01 -6.62
N GLY A 20 17.00 -0.13 -5.83
CA GLY A 20 15.56 0.13 -5.96
C GLY A 20 15.16 0.56 -7.37
N TRP A 21 16.01 1.31 -8.08
CA TRP A 21 15.72 1.72 -9.47
C TRP A 21 15.78 0.56 -10.46
N VAL A 22 16.62 -0.44 -10.20
CA VAL A 22 16.66 -1.68 -10.99
C VAL A 22 15.33 -2.43 -10.85
N ILE A 23 14.78 -2.47 -9.64
CA ILE A 23 13.47 -3.07 -9.36
C ILE A 23 12.35 -2.30 -10.05
N VAL A 24 12.39 -0.97 -10.05
CA VAL A 24 11.42 -0.14 -10.78
C VAL A 24 11.44 -0.45 -12.27
N ILE A 25 12.63 -0.63 -12.88
CA ILE A 25 12.76 -1.01 -14.28
C ILE A 25 12.23 -2.44 -14.52
N ALA A 26 12.53 -3.39 -13.64
CA ALA A 26 12.02 -4.75 -13.73
C ALA A 26 10.48 -4.80 -13.61
N ALA A 27 9.90 -4.01 -12.71
CA ALA A 27 8.46 -3.83 -12.55
C ALA A 27 7.82 -3.11 -13.75
N PHE A 28 8.49 -2.09 -14.30
CA PHE A 28 8.09 -1.45 -15.55
C PHE A 28 7.97 -2.48 -16.68
N MET A 29 9.00 -3.30 -16.87
CA MET A 29 9.00 -4.30 -17.94
C MET A 29 8.00 -5.43 -17.71
N SER A 30 7.80 -5.84 -16.45
CA SER A 30 6.76 -6.83 -16.10
C SER A 30 5.36 -6.30 -16.41
N ASN A 31 5.06 -5.05 -16.04
CA ASN A 31 3.79 -4.40 -16.36
C ASN A 31 3.62 -4.15 -17.86
N PHE A 32 4.70 -3.81 -18.57
CA PHE A 32 4.72 -3.68 -20.02
C PHE A 32 4.28 -4.96 -20.72
N VAL A 33 4.82 -6.11 -20.30
CA VAL A 33 4.49 -7.40 -20.89
C VAL A 33 3.05 -7.81 -20.56
N VAL A 34 2.66 -7.77 -19.28
CA VAL A 34 1.34 -8.25 -18.83
C VAL A 34 0.20 -7.43 -19.44
N ASP A 35 0.20 -6.11 -19.25
CA ASP A 35 -0.89 -5.26 -19.74
C ASP A 35 -0.80 -5.06 -21.26
N GLY A 36 0.42 -5.05 -21.83
CA GLY A 36 0.62 -4.99 -23.27
C GLY A 36 0.04 -6.21 -24.00
N ILE A 37 0.31 -7.42 -23.52
CA ILE A 37 -0.26 -8.64 -24.12
C ILE A 37 -1.78 -8.67 -23.94
N SER A 38 -2.27 -8.32 -22.75
CA SER A 38 -3.70 -8.33 -22.45
C SER A 38 -4.49 -7.39 -23.37
N THR A 39 -3.93 -6.22 -23.69
CA THR A 39 -4.55 -5.23 -24.59
C THR A 39 -4.35 -5.55 -26.07
N ALA A 40 -3.27 -6.26 -26.44
CA ALA A 40 -3.03 -6.71 -27.81
C ALA A 40 -4.02 -7.77 -28.31
N PHE A 41 -4.85 -8.33 -27.43
CA PHE A 41 -5.93 -9.27 -27.78
C PHE A 41 -6.82 -8.77 -28.93
N SER A 42 -7.07 -7.45 -29.02
CA SER A 42 -7.92 -6.86 -30.06
C SER A 42 -7.45 -7.17 -31.48
N GLU A 43 -6.14 -7.27 -31.72
CA GLU A 43 -5.57 -7.58 -33.04
C GLU A 43 -5.80 -9.04 -33.44
N PHE A 44 -6.03 -9.94 -32.48
CA PHE A 44 -6.27 -11.37 -32.74
C PHE A 44 -7.74 -11.74 -32.90
N LYS A 45 -8.67 -10.85 -32.53
CA LYS A 45 -10.12 -11.12 -32.48
C LYS A 45 -10.62 -11.74 -33.79
N GLN A 46 -10.26 -11.16 -34.93
CA GLN A 46 -10.69 -11.67 -36.23
C GLN A 46 -10.09 -13.06 -36.55
N SER A 47 -8.80 -13.26 -36.29
CA SER A 47 -8.13 -14.55 -36.54
C SER A 47 -8.73 -15.69 -35.71
N TYR A 48 -9.08 -15.43 -34.44
CA TYR A 48 -9.72 -16.42 -33.58
C TYR A 48 -11.15 -16.73 -34.02
N LYS A 49 -11.90 -15.71 -34.44
CA LYS A 49 -13.25 -15.86 -34.98
C LYS A 49 -13.25 -16.78 -36.20
N ASP A 50 -12.34 -16.54 -37.14
CA ASP A 50 -12.24 -17.33 -38.38
C ASP A 50 -11.77 -18.77 -38.12
N ARG A 51 -10.86 -18.98 -37.17
CA ARG A 51 -10.34 -20.31 -36.81
C ARG A 51 -11.42 -21.22 -36.19
N TYR A 52 -12.23 -20.67 -35.29
CA TYR A 52 -13.21 -21.42 -34.50
C TYR A 52 -14.66 -21.23 -34.97
N MET A 53 -14.90 -20.46 -36.04
CA MET A 53 -16.24 -20.16 -36.59
C MET A 53 -17.24 -19.77 -35.49
N SER A 54 -16.80 -18.96 -34.53
CA SER A 54 -17.54 -18.61 -33.32
C SER A 54 -18.13 -17.19 -33.39
N SER A 55 -19.06 -16.87 -32.49
CA SER A 55 -19.64 -15.52 -32.42
C SER A 55 -18.64 -14.47 -31.92
N ASP A 56 -18.91 -13.19 -32.22
CA ASP A 56 -18.11 -12.06 -31.74
C ASP A 56 -18.08 -11.98 -30.22
N ALA A 57 -19.21 -12.26 -29.57
CA ALA A 57 -19.34 -12.27 -28.12
C ALA A 57 -18.44 -13.35 -27.47
N MET A 58 -18.48 -14.59 -27.99
CA MET A 58 -17.64 -15.68 -27.48
C MET A 58 -16.16 -15.40 -27.71
N THR A 59 -15.80 -14.85 -28.86
CA THR A 59 -14.39 -14.51 -29.14
C THR A 59 -13.93 -13.40 -28.21
N SER A 60 -14.73 -12.34 -28.02
CA SER A 60 -14.42 -11.22 -27.13
C SER A 60 -14.24 -11.63 -25.66
N LEU A 61 -14.97 -12.67 -25.22
CA LEU A 61 -14.86 -13.23 -23.88
C LEU A 61 -13.44 -13.77 -23.57
N ILE A 62 -12.67 -14.20 -24.58
CA ILE A 62 -11.27 -14.63 -24.39
C ILE A 62 -10.43 -13.49 -23.79
N GLY A 63 -10.57 -12.27 -24.33
CA GLY A 63 -9.88 -11.07 -23.84
C GLY A 63 -10.35 -10.63 -22.46
N SER A 64 -11.63 -10.80 -22.16
CA SER A 64 -12.19 -10.55 -20.83
C SER A 64 -11.66 -11.55 -19.80
N LEU A 65 -11.58 -12.83 -20.18
CA LEU A 65 -11.13 -13.91 -19.31
C LEU A 65 -9.67 -13.72 -18.89
N ILE A 66 -8.79 -13.29 -19.80
CA ILE A 66 -7.38 -13.05 -19.45
C ILE A 66 -7.25 -11.92 -18.43
N ILE A 67 -7.91 -10.78 -18.64
CA ILE A 67 -7.85 -9.62 -17.72
C ILE A 67 -8.59 -9.93 -16.40
N GLY A 68 -9.76 -10.55 -16.50
CA GLY A 68 -10.59 -10.87 -15.35
C GLY A 68 -9.96 -11.90 -14.42
N SER A 69 -9.40 -12.99 -14.96
CA SER A 69 -8.70 -13.99 -14.14
C SER A 69 -7.42 -13.44 -13.51
N TYR A 70 -6.71 -12.59 -14.23
CA TYR A 70 -5.57 -11.81 -13.73
C TYR A 70 -5.93 -10.98 -12.48
N LEU A 71 -7.04 -10.24 -12.51
CA LEU A 71 -7.43 -9.42 -11.36
C LEU A 71 -8.04 -10.25 -10.22
N LEU A 72 -8.85 -11.27 -10.54
CA LEU A 72 -9.49 -12.12 -9.53
C LEU A 72 -8.50 -12.93 -8.69
N VAL A 73 -7.34 -13.30 -9.25
CA VAL A 73 -6.32 -14.04 -8.51
C VAL A 73 -5.56 -13.16 -7.50
N GLY A 74 -5.77 -11.84 -7.49
CA GLY A 74 -5.08 -10.87 -6.64
C GLY A 74 -4.95 -11.27 -5.15
N PRO A 75 -6.04 -11.63 -4.44
CA PRO A 75 -5.96 -12.08 -3.05
C PRO A 75 -5.09 -13.33 -2.84
N ILE A 76 -5.13 -14.27 -3.79
CA ILE A 76 -4.34 -15.51 -3.75
C ILE A 76 -2.86 -15.17 -3.93
N VAL A 77 -2.55 -14.33 -4.92
CA VAL A 77 -1.17 -13.91 -5.20
C VAL A 77 -0.59 -13.11 -4.02
N GLY A 78 -1.37 -12.24 -3.39
CA GLY A 78 -0.90 -11.50 -2.22
C GLY A 78 -0.57 -12.44 -1.05
N GLY A 79 -1.38 -13.49 -0.83
CA GLY A 79 -1.04 -14.53 0.14
C GLY A 79 0.22 -15.33 -0.21
N LEU A 80 0.45 -15.62 -1.50
CA LEU A 80 1.69 -16.22 -1.96
C LEU A 80 2.89 -15.32 -1.73
N CYS A 81 2.79 -14.00 -2.00
CA CYS A 81 3.84 -13.03 -1.72
C CYS A 81 4.10 -12.82 -0.23
N ASN A 82 3.11 -13.08 0.62
CA ASN A 82 3.30 -12.97 2.07
C ASN A 82 4.09 -14.14 2.63
N LYS A 83 3.85 -15.35 2.10
CA LYS A 83 4.55 -16.57 2.54
C LYS A 83 5.89 -16.77 1.83
N TYR A 84 5.90 -16.59 0.52
CA TYR A 84 7.05 -16.78 -0.34
C TYR A 84 7.55 -15.42 -0.82
N GLU A 85 8.83 -15.32 -1.10
CA GLU A 85 9.37 -14.08 -1.65
C GLU A 85 8.73 -13.76 -3.02
N PRO A 86 8.44 -12.47 -3.29
CA PRO A 86 7.87 -12.02 -4.56
C PRO A 86 8.58 -12.55 -5.82
N ARG A 87 9.91 -12.76 -5.77
CA ARG A 87 10.70 -13.34 -6.87
C ARG A 87 10.16 -14.68 -7.36
N TYR A 88 9.83 -15.59 -6.44
CA TYR A 88 9.43 -16.95 -6.79
C TYR A 88 8.04 -16.95 -7.41
N VAL A 89 7.17 -16.07 -6.93
CA VAL A 89 5.81 -15.90 -7.44
C VAL A 89 5.85 -15.42 -8.89
N VAL A 90 6.72 -14.45 -9.21
CA VAL A 90 6.87 -13.90 -10.57
C VAL A 90 7.49 -14.94 -11.52
N ILE A 91 8.52 -15.65 -11.09
CA ILE A 91 9.14 -16.72 -11.91
C ILE A 91 8.10 -17.80 -12.23
N LEU A 92 7.35 -18.26 -11.22
CA LEU A 92 6.32 -19.27 -11.41
C LEU A 92 5.19 -18.77 -12.33
N GLY A 93 4.73 -17.53 -12.12
CA GLY A 93 3.73 -16.89 -12.99
C GLY A 93 4.17 -16.78 -14.44
N SER A 94 5.44 -16.40 -14.67
CA SER A 94 6.06 -16.29 -16.00
C SER A 94 6.14 -17.64 -16.72
N LEU A 95 6.45 -18.71 -15.98
CA LEU A 95 6.48 -20.06 -16.54
C LEU A 95 5.06 -20.55 -16.88
N ILE A 96 4.09 -20.31 -15.99
CA ILE A 96 2.69 -20.71 -16.21
C ILE A 96 2.11 -20.00 -17.43
N SER A 97 2.23 -18.67 -17.52
CA SER A 97 1.72 -17.89 -18.64
C SER A 97 2.49 -18.18 -19.94
N GLY A 98 3.81 -18.32 -19.89
CA GLY A 98 4.63 -18.69 -21.05
C GLY A 98 4.23 -20.06 -21.65
N VAL A 99 4.08 -21.09 -20.81
CA VAL A 99 3.63 -22.42 -21.24
C VAL A 99 2.18 -22.39 -21.76
N ALA A 100 1.29 -21.64 -21.10
CA ALA A 100 -0.08 -21.48 -21.56
C ALA A 100 -0.14 -20.90 -22.98
N PHE A 101 0.59 -19.81 -23.26
CA PHE A 101 0.64 -19.20 -24.59
C PHE A 101 1.33 -20.09 -25.64
N LEU A 102 2.30 -20.91 -25.23
CA LEU A 102 2.98 -21.85 -26.12
C LEU A 102 2.04 -22.98 -26.60
N ILE A 103 1.20 -23.49 -25.69
CA ILE A 103 0.27 -24.61 -25.95
C ILE A 103 -1.06 -24.12 -26.55
N ALA A 104 -1.48 -22.88 -26.29
CA ALA A 104 -2.76 -22.33 -26.73
C ALA A 104 -3.07 -22.54 -28.23
N PRO A 105 -2.14 -22.35 -29.19
CA PRO A 105 -2.39 -22.60 -30.61
C PRO A 105 -2.83 -24.03 -30.94
N ALA A 106 -2.44 -25.01 -30.13
CA ALA A 106 -2.79 -26.42 -30.32
C ALA A 106 -4.21 -26.77 -29.82
N ALA A 107 -4.96 -25.81 -29.26
CA ALA A 107 -6.30 -26.07 -28.75
C ALA A 107 -7.27 -26.45 -29.88
N PRO A 108 -7.99 -27.58 -29.76
CA PRO A 108 -8.91 -28.04 -30.81
C PRO A 108 -10.27 -27.32 -30.78
N ASN A 109 -10.61 -26.67 -29.66
CA ASN A 109 -11.89 -26.01 -29.42
C ASN A 109 -11.68 -24.66 -28.71
N ILE A 110 -12.54 -23.68 -29.01
CA ILE A 110 -12.54 -22.36 -28.38
C ILE A 110 -12.63 -22.43 -26.85
N TYR A 111 -13.38 -23.36 -26.27
CA TYR A 111 -13.47 -23.50 -24.81
C TYR A 111 -12.15 -23.92 -24.16
N ILE A 112 -11.40 -24.82 -24.81
CA ILE A 112 -10.07 -25.22 -24.34
C ILE A 112 -9.09 -24.05 -24.52
N PHE A 113 -9.22 -23.31 -25.61
CA PHE A 113 -8.45 -22.09 -25.84
C PHE A 113 -8.73 -21.03 -24.75
N MET A 114 -9.99 -20.79 -24.40
CA MET A 114 -10.40 -19.88 -23.32
C MET A 114 -9.81 -20.30 -21.97
N LEU A 115 -9.79 -21.60 -21.67
CA LEU A 115 -9.22 -22.11 -20.44
C LEU A 115 -7.71 -21.89 -20.38
N ILE A 116 -6.98 -22.23 -21.45
CA ILE A 116 -5.52 -22.13 -21.48
C ILE A 116 -5.08 -20.67 -21.60
N TYR A 117 -5.50 -19.97 -22.66
CA TYR A 117 -5.10 -18.58 -22.93
C TYR A 117 -5.71 -17.60 -21.92
N GLY A 118 -7.01 -17.73 -21.65
CA GLY A 118 -7.73 -16.82 -20.76
C GLY A 118 -7.43 -17.08 -19.29
N VAL A 119 -7.84 -18.24 -18.77
CA VAL A 119 -7.78 -18.51 -17.32
C VAL A 119 -6.37 -18.83 -16.85
N VAL A 120 -5.69 -19.82 -17.45
CA VAL A 120 -4.34 -20.21 -17.01
C VAL A 120 -3.32 -19.10 -17.31
N GLY A 121 -3.40 -18.50 -18.51
CA GLY A 121 -2.61 -17.33 -18.88
C GLY A 121 -2.82 -16.14 -17.94
N GLY A 122 -4.07 -15.80 -17.64
CA GLY A 122 -4.38 -14.68 -16.75
C GLY A 122 -4.00 -14.93 -15.28
N ILE A 123 -4.15 -16.15 -14.76
CA ILE A 123 -3.59 -16.52 -13.43
C ILE A 123 -2.07 -16.28 -13.41
N GLY A 124 -1.36 -16.71 -14.44
CA GLY A 124 0.08 -16.44 -14.59
C GLY A 124 0.40 -14.94 -14.61
N PHE A 125 -0.42 -14.13 -15.30
CA PHE A 125 -0.28 -12.67 -15.32
C PHE A 125 -0.52 -12.01 -13.96
N GLY A 126 -1.50 -12.48 -13.18
CA GLY A 126 -1.68 -11.99 -11.81
C GLY A 126 -0.50 -12.29 -10.91
N MET A 127 0.13 -13.45 -11.09
CA MET A 127 1.37 -13.81 -10.40
C MET A 127 2.60 -13.01 -10.84
N ILE A 128 2.52 -12.23 -11.93
CA ILE A 128 3.59 -11.32 -12.37
C ILE A 128 3.29 -9.88 -11.94
N TYR A 129 2.06 -9.42 -12.13
CA TYR A 129 1.67 -8.03 -11.91
C TYR A 129 1.63 -7.61 -10.44
N LEU A 130 0.94 -8.37 -9.58
CA LEU A 130 0.77 -7.96 -8.19
C LEU A 130 2.11 -7.91 -7.43
N PRO A 131 3.02 -8.90 -7.57
CA PRO A 131 4.32 -8.82 -6.92
C PRO A 131 5.16 -7.65 -7.45
N ALA A 132 5.05 -7.28 -8.73
CA ALA A 132 5.77 -6.13 -9.29
C ALA A 132 5.40 -4.81 -8.58
N ILE A 133 4.15 -4.64 -8.18
CA ILE A 133 3.70 -3.48 -7.39
C ILE A 133 4.21 -3.57 -5.94
N VAL A 134 4.05 -4.74 -5.33
CA VAL A 134 4.44 -5.01 -3.93
C VAL A 134 5.93 -4.74 -3.70
N VAL A 135 6.82 -5.23 -4.56
CA VAL A 135 8.27 -5.10 -4.37
C VAL A 135 8.73 -3.63 -4.48
N VAL A 136 8.13 -2.85 -5.39
CA VAL A 136 8.42 -1.41 -5.49
C VAL A 136 8.01 -0.69 -4.21
N GLY A 137 6.84 -1.04 -3.65
CA GLY A 137 6.39 -0.54 -2.35
C GLY A 137 7.36 -0.85 -1.21
N PHE A 138 8.11 -1.95 -1.28
CA PHE A 138 9.12 -2.32 -0.28
C PHE A 138 10.41 -1.51 -0.36
N TYR A 139 10.87 -1.20 -1.58
CA TYR A 139 12.16 -0.56 -1.80
C TYR A 139 12.16 0.96 -1.67
N PHE A 140 10.97 1.57 -1.68
CA PHE A 140 10.80 3.02 -1.61
C PHE A 140 9.80 3.42 -0.53
N GLU A 141 10.21 4.41 0.26
CA GLU A 141 9.44 5.07 1.31
C GLU A 141 9.25 6.54 0.97
N SER A 142 10.33 7.31 0.86
CA SER A 142 10.25 8.75 0.59
C SER A 142 9.87 9.07 -0.86
N LYS A 143 10.32 8.25 -1.82
CA LYS A 143 10.05 8.45 -3.27
C LYS A 143 9.01 7.47 -3.83
N ARG A 144 8.19 6.88 -2.96
CA ARG A 144 7.29 5.77 -3.29
C ARG A 144 6.31 6.09 -4.41
N ALA A 145 5.64 7.23 -4.36
CA ALA A 145 4.68 7.63 -5.40
C ALA A 145 5.30 7.70 -6.79
N MET A 146 6.50 8.28 -6.88
CA MET A 146 7.23 8.38 -8.14
C MET A 146 7.69 6.99 -8.63
N ALA A 147 8.23 6.15 -7.75
CA ALA A 147 8.67 4.80 -8.10
C ALA A 147 7.51 3.89 -8.55
N THR A 148 6.37 3.95 -7.85
CA THR A 148 5.14 3.25 -8.23
C THR A 148 4.57 3.82 -9.53
N GLY A 149 4.54 5.14 -9.70
CA GLY A 149 4.10 5.79 -10.93
C GLY A 149 4.93 5.38 -12.15
N ILE A 150 6.26 5.36 -12.03
CA ILE A 150 7.17 4.92 -13.10
C ILE A 150 6.98 3.43 -13.39
N SER A 151 6.98 2.56 -12.38
CA SER A 151 6.79 1.11 -12.62
C SER A 151 5.44 0.79 -13.26
N VAL A 152 4.37 1.49 -12.85
CA VAL A 152 3.01 1.30 -13.39
C VAL A 152 2.83 1.99 -14.76
N ALA A 153 3.68 2.95 -15.12
CA ALA A 153 3.72 3.56 -16.46
C ALA A 153 4.09 2.55 -17.57
N GLY A 154 4.81 1.46 -17.23
CA GLY A 154 5.12 0.39 -18.18
C GLY A 154 3.89 -0.21 -18.86
N SER A 155 2.77 -0.29 -18.15
CA SER A 155 1.47 -0.73 -18.65
C SER A 155 0.98 0.07 -19.87
N GLY A 156 1.07 1.41 -19.80
CA GLY A 156 0.60 2.27 -20.89
C GLY A 156 1.53 2.23 -22.11
N VAL A 157 2.85 2.10 -21.89
CA VAL A 157 3.81 1.87 -22.97
C VAL A 157 3.60 0.50 -23.61
N GLY A 158 3.33 -0.54 -22.82
CA GLY A 158 3.01 -1.89 -23.30
C GLY A 158 1.75 -1.92 -24.16
N THR A 159 0.72 -1.21 -23.74
CA THR A 159 -0.54 -1.05 -24.49
C THR A 159 -0.35 -0.36 -25.85
N PHE A 160 0.70 0.47 -25.99
CA PHE A 160 1.06 1.10 -27.26
C PHE A 160 1.92 0.17 -28.14
N VAL A 161 3.00 -0.40 -27.60
CA VAL A 161 4.00 -1.13 -28.38
C VAL A 161 3.53 -2.54 -28.76
N MET A 162 2.88 -3.26 -27.84
CA MET A 162 2.58 -4.67 -28.03
C MET A 162 1.58 -4.94 -29.17
N PRO A 163 0.48 -4.18 -29.34
CA PRO A 163 -0.40 -4.35 -30.49
C PRO A 163 0.32 -4.12 -31.83
N MET A 164 1.28 -3.20 -31.91
CA MET A 164 2.07 -2.97 -33.13
C MET A 164 2.97 -4.17 -33.46
N ILE A 165 3.64 -4.72 -32.44
CA ILE A 165 4.44 -5.94 -32.59
C ILE A 165 3.54 -7.09 -33.06
N CYS A 166 2.37 -7.26 -32.44
CA CYS A 166 1.42 -8.31 -32.80
C CYS A 166 0.91 -8.15 -34.23
N GLN A 167 0.51 -6.95 -34.64
CA GLN A 167 0.03 -6.68 -35.99
C GLN A 167 1.10 -7.01 -37.05
N TYR A 168 2.34 -6.56 -36.83
CA TYR A 168 3.46 -6.87 -37.72
C TYR A 168 3.75 -8.38 -37.76
N ALA A 169 3.76 -9.06 -36.61
CA ALA A 169 4.05 -10.48 -36.53
C ALA A 169 2.93 -11.33 -37.16
N ILE A 170 1.66 -10.98 -36.95
CA ILE A 170 0.50 -11.65 -37.55
C ILE A 170 0.59 -11.57 -39.08
N ALA A 171 0.94 -10.39 -39.62
CA ALA A 171 1.03 -10.19 -41.07
C ALA A 171 2.14 -11.02 -41.74
N ASN A 172 3.26 -11.29 -41.05
CA ASN A 172 4.41 -11.99 -41.62
C ASN A 172 4.46 -13.49 -41.27
N PHE A 173 4.04 -13.87 -40.07
CA PHE A 173 4.24 -15.22 -39.52
C PHE A 173 2.92 -15.97 -39.23
N GLY A 174 1.79 -15.27 -39.22
CA GLY A 174 0.49 -15.80 -38.81
C GLY A 174 0.28 -15.76 -37.29
N TRP A 175 -0.99 -15.80 -36.87
CA TRP A 175 -1.39 -15.60 -35.47
C TRP A 175 -0.84 -16.67 -34.51
N GLU A 176 -0.72 -17.92 -34.95
CA GLU A 176 -0.21 -19.03 -34.13
C GLU A 176 1.25 -18.80 -33.71
N LYS A 177 2.10 -18.39 -34.66
CA LYS A 177 3.51 -18.10 -34.37
C LYS A 177 3.67 -16.81 -33.57
N THR A 178 2.78 -15.84 -33.75
CA THR A 178 2.75 -14.64 -32.90
C THR A 178 2.49 -14.99 -31.45
N LEU A 179 1.63 -15.96 -31.15
CA LEU A 179 1.43 -16.42 -29.76
C LEU A 179 2.71 -17.01 -29.15
N TRP A 180 3.56 -17.68 -29.94
CA TRP A 180 4.87 -18.14 -29.47
C TRP A 180 5.85 -16.99 -29.22
N ILE A 181 5.79 -15.92 -30.02
CA ILE A 181 6.55 -14.69 -29.75
C ILE A 181 6.09 -14.09 -28.40
N LEU A 182 4.78 -14.04 -28.14
CA LEU A 182 4.24 -13.57 -26.86
C LEU A 182 4.64 -14.49 -25.69
N ALA A 183 4.70 -15.81 -25.90
CA ALA A 183 5.24 -16.74 -24.92
C ALA A 183 6.70 -16.44 -24.59
N ALA A 184 7.53 -16.07 -25.58
CA ALA A 184 8.91 -15.65 -25.35
C ALA A 184 9.00 -14.38 -24.48
N PHE A 185 8.15 -13.37 -24.72
CA PHE A 185 8.06 -12.20 -23.85
C PHE A 185 7.68 -12.57 -22.41
N ASN A 186 6.75 -13.51 -22.22
CA ASN A 186 6.39 -14.02 -20.89
C ASN A 186 7.58 -14.73 -20.22
N PHE A 187 8.34 -15.54 -20.95
CA PHE A 187 9.54 -16.18 -20.39
C PHE A 187 10.64 -15.17 -20.04
N CYS A 188 10.75 -14.04 -20.74
CA CYS A 188 11.65 -12.96 -20.34
C CYS A 188 11.33 -12.38 -18.95
N CYS A 189 10.06 -12.45 -18.50
CA CYS A 189 9.69 -12.04 -17.14
C CYS A 189 10.34 -12.90 -16.04
N VAL A 190 10.86 -14.09 -16.36
CA VAL A 190 11.69 -14.88 -15.43
C VAL A 190 12.95 -14.10 -15.04
N VAL A 191 13.57 -13.40 -15.99
CA VAL A 191 14.75 -12.56 -15.73
C VAL A 191 14.38 -11.44 -14.76
N PHE A 192 13.25 -10.76 -14.99
CA PHE A 192 12.74 -9.71 -14.11
C PHE A 192 12.41 -10.24 -12.71
N GLY A 193 11.91 -11.48 -12.60
CA GLY A 193 11.72 -12.17 -11.32
C GLY A 193 13.04 -12.36 -10.54
N PHE A 194 14.14 -12.71 -11.22
CA PHE A 194 15.46 -12.81 -10.58
C PHE A 194 15.99 -11.45 -10.10
N LEU A 195 15.61 -10.35 -10.74
CA LEU A 195 15.98 -9.00 -10.33
C LEU A 195 15.28 -8.56 -9.04
N TYR A 196 14.13 -9.16 -8.67
CA TYR A 196 13.41 -8.88 -7.42
C TYR A 196 14.09 -9.50 -6.20
N ARG A 197 15.23 -8.91 -5.80
CA ARG A 197 15.94 -9.33 -4.59
C ARG A 197 15.11 -8.99 -3.34
N PRO A 198 15.02 -9.88 -2.34
CA PRO A 198 14.46 -9.52 -1.05
C PRO A 198 15.33 -8.48 -0.36
N LEU A 199 14.72 -7.59 0.41
CA LEU A 199 15.44 -6.66 1.26
C LEU A 199 16.11 -7.45 2.40
N PRO A 200 17.43 -7.31 2.62
CA PRO A 200 18.09 -7.90 3.76
C PRO A 200 17.60 -7.22 5.05
N MET A 201 17.42 -8.01 6.11
CA MET A 201 17.30 -7.47 7.46
C MET A 201 18.68 -6.95 7.87
N ILE A 202 18.80 -5.66 8.14
CA ILE A 202 20.07 -5.03 8.53
C ILE A 202 20.17 -5.04 10.05
N ASP A 203 21.34 -5.38 10.58
CA ASP A 203 21.58 -5.36 12.01
C ASP A 203 21.54 -3.92 12.57
N PRO A 204 20.93 -3.68 13.73
CA PRO A 204 20.77 -2.34 14.31
C PRO A 204 22.06 -1.56 14.55
N ASN A 205 23.13 -2.29 14.86
CA ASN A 205 24.44 -1.70 15.08
C ASN A 205 25.00 -1.12 13.77
N GLU A 206 24.80 -1.82 12.65
CA GLU A 206 25.20 -1.32 11.33
C GLU A 206 24.37 -0.08 10.91
N LEU A 207 23.08 -0.04 11.25
CA LEU A 207 22.22 1.14 11.00
C LEU A 207 22.67 2.36 11.81
N ARG A 208 22.92 2.19 13.11
CA ARG A 208 23.40 3.28 13.97
C ARG A 208 24.77 3.78 13.52
N ASP A 209 25.65 2.87 13.10
CA ASP A 209 26.95 3.24 12.57
C ASP A 209 26.80 4.01 11.25
N GLN A 210 25.89 3.61 10.35
CA GLN A 210 25.56 4.34 9.11
C GLN A 210 24.99 5.75 9.37
N GLU A 211 24.09 5.90 10.35
CA GLU A 211 23.51 7.21 10.71
C GLU A 211 24.53 8.13 11.40
N MET A 212 25.46 7.57 12.18
CA MET A 212 26.51 8.33 12.85
C MET A 212 27.70 8.65 11.94
N GLU A 213 27.89 7.95 10.84
CA GLU A 213 29.02 8.16 9.94
C GLU A 213 29.12 9.58 9.33
N PRO A 214 28.04 10.21 8.83
CA PRO A 214 28.11 11.59 8.38
C PRO A 214 28.40 12.58 9.51
N LEU A 215 27.93 12.29 10.74
CA LEU A 215 28.26 13.06 11.94
C LEU A 215 29.73 12.90 12.33
N ARG A 216 30.27 11.69 12.26
CA ARG A 216 31.70 11.41 12.51
C ARG A 216 32.59 12.08 11.47
N GLN A 217 32.20 12.06 10.20
CA GLN A 217 32.91 12.76 9.13
C GLN A 217 32.83 14.29 9.26
N ALA A 218 31.71 14.83 9.76
CA ALA A 218 31.58 16.25 10.05
C ALA A 218 32.44 16.65 11.26
N LEU A 219 32.46 15.83 12.31
CA LEU A 219 33.29 16.04 13.50
C LEU A 219 34.79 15.90 13.20
N SER A 220 35.20 14.94 12.36
CA SER A 220 36.60 14.80 11.96
C SER A 220 37.08 16.01 11.16
N LYS A 221 36.22 16.55 10.27
CA LYS A 221 36.53 17.78 9.52
C LYS A 221 36.62 19.04 10.39
N MET A 222 35.90 19.07 11.51
CA MET A 222 36.04 20.16 12.50
C MET A 222 37.32 20.00 13.32
N SER A 223 37.68 18.77 13.71
CA SER A 223 38.93 18.47 14.42
C SER A 223 40.17 18.77 13.56
N ASP A 224 40.16 18.42 12.27
CA ASP A 224 41.27 18.68 11.36
C ASP A 224 41.44 20.19 11.03
N GLY A 225 40.44 21.01 11.34
CA GLY A 225 40.45 22.47 11.17
C GLY A 225 41.05 23.22 12.36
N GLU A 226 40.99 22.67 13.57
CA GLU A 226 41.55 23.28 14.78
C GLU A 226 43.07 23.01 14.91
N ASP A 227 43.56 21.90 14.35
CA ASP A 227 45.00 21.56 14.38
C ASP A 227 45.88 22.42 13.43
N GLN A 228 45.29 23.28 12.59
CA GLN A 228 46.05 24.22 11.74
C GLN A 228 46.21 25.63 12.32
N GLU A 229 45.55 25.97 13.43
CA GLU A 229 45.65 27.31 14.04
C GLU A 229 46.62 27.39 15.25
N GLU A 230 47.15 26.28 15.78
CA GLU A 230 48.06 26.31 16.94
C GLU A 230 49.58 26.28 16.63
N GLU A 231 50.00 26.04 15.38
CA GLU A 231 51.42 26.19 15.00
C GLU A 231 51.68 27.47 14.19
N THR A 232 51.74 28.63 14.84
CA THR A 232 52.62 29.76 14.44
C THR A 232 52.59 30.90 15.47
N VAL A 233 53.36 30.76 16.55
CA VAL A 233 53.82 31.90 17.35
C VAL A 233 55.33 31.96 17.27
N GLU A 234 55.87 32.71 16.29
CA GLU A 234 57.18 33.37 16.41
C GLU A 234 57.36 34.51 15.39
N SER A 235 57.95 35.62 15.86
CA SER A 235 57.93 36.97 15.28
C SER A 235 59.16 37.27 14.37
N PRO A 236 59.42 38.51 13.91
CA PRO A 236 59.15 38.98 12.55
C PRO A 236 60.41 39.39 11.74
N HIS A 237 60.41 39.26 10.41
CA HIS A 237 61.29 40.07 9.55
C HIS A 237 60.78 40.32 8.13
N VAL A 238 61.27 41.44 7.58
CA VAL A 238 60.78 42.24 6.45
C VAL A 238 61.52 41.90 5.16
N ASN A 239 60.82 41.73 4.02
CA ASN A 239 61.06 42.48 2.76
C ASN A 239 60.27 41.96 1.53
N ARG A 240 59.40 42.85 1.01
CA ARG A 240 59.25 43.34 -0.37
C ARG A 240 59.07 42.39 -1.60
N SER A 241 58.09 42.83 -2.42
CA SER A 241 57.87 42.63 -3.88
C SER A 241 57.40 41.25 -4.35
N THR A 242 56.39 41.04 -5.20
CA THR A 242 55.59 41.91 -6.11
C THR A 242 54.46 41.06 -6.72
N SER A 243 53.28 41.68 -6.99
CA SER A 243 52.36 41.42 -8.13
C SER A 243 51.78 39.99 -8.32
N ALA A 244 50.47 39.73 -8.44
CA ALA A 244 49.31 40.55 -8.76
C ALA A 244 47.98 39.80 -8.52
N ALA A 245 46.93 40.61 -8.32
CA ALA A 245 45.55 40.46 -8.76
C ALA A 245 44.55 39.54 -7.99
N SER A 246 43.58 40.24 -7.38
CA SER A 246 42.13 40.04 -7.57
C SER A 246 41.42 38.94 -6.75
N GLY A 247 40.70 39.37 -5.71
CA GLY A 247 39.58 38.62 -5.14
C GLY A 247 39.26 38.99 -3.71
N ALA A 248 38.61 40.14 -3.50
CA ALA A 248 38.00 40.47 -2.22
C ALA A 248 36.71 39.66 -2.01
N ASN A 249 36.45 39.32 -0.76
CA ASN A 249 35.19 38.87 -0.15
C ASN A 249 34.83 37.37 -0.31
N GLN A 250 35.06 36.60 0.77
CA GLN A 250 34.23 35.46 1.16
C GLN A 250 34.47 35.09 2.63
N GLU A 251 34.23 36.06 3.53
CA GLU A 251 33.91 35.78 4.95
C GLU A 251 32.40 35.96 5.11
N GLU A 252 31.61 34.99 4.66
CA GLU A 252 30.18 34.82 5.01
C GLU A 252 29.67 33.56 4.28
N ASP A 253 29.73 32.38 4.92
CA ASP A 253 28.73 31.32 4.65
C ASP A 253 28.67 30.12 5.62
N LEU A 254 29.49 30.04 6.68
CA LEU A 254 29.44 28.88 7.58
C LEU A 254 28.30 28.90 8.63
N SER A 255 27.52 29.98 8.71
CA SER A 255 26.46 30.16 9.72
C SER A 255 25.07 29.69 9.28
N GLN A 256 24.91 29.23 8.02
CA GLN A 256 23.63 28.77 7.48
C GLN A 256 23.47 27.25 7.39
N ASP A 257 24.50 26.47 7.76
CA ASP A 257 24.41 25.01 7.68
C ASP A 257 23.34 24.45 8.65
N PRO A 258 22.32 23.74 8.16
CA PRO A 258 21.27 23.14 8.99
C PRO A 258 21.80 22.14 10.03
N ALA A 259 23.00 21.57 9.85
CA ALA A 259 23.67 20.73 10.83
C ALA A 259 24.14 21.54 12.07
N VAL A 260 24.63 22.77 11.85
CA VAL A 260 25.13 23.66 12.91
C VAL A 260 23.97 24.21 13.76
N LYS A 261 22.80 24.45 13.16
CA LYS A 261 21.57 24.81 13.90
C LYS A 261 21.06 23.67 14.80
N ARG A 262 21.14 22.42 14.33
CA ARG A 262 20.80 21.24 15.15
C ARG A 262 21.78 21.04 16.31
N LEU A 263 23.07 21.32 16.09
CA LEU A 263 24.06 21.28 17.17
C LEU A 263 23.74 22.27 18.29
N ARG A 264 23.35 23.50 17.93
CA ARG A 264 23.06 24.57 18.89
C ARG A 264 21.79 24.31 19.71
N SER A 265 20.79 23.60 19.16
CA SER A 265 19.61 23.19 19.93
C SER A 265 19.90 22.06 20.91
N VAL A 266 20.81 21.13 20.56
CA VAL A 266 21.18 20.00 21.43
C VAL A 266 22.12 20.44 22.55
N LEU A 267 23.04 21.37 22.28
CA LEU A 267 23.94 21.94 23.29
C LEU A 267 23.20 22.76 24.36
N ASN A 268 22.13 23.48 23.99
CA ASN A 268 21.33 24.24 24.94
C ASN A 268 20.43 23.36 25.83
N GLU A 269 20.16 22.11 25.47
CA GLU A 269 19.40 21.17 26.31
C GLU A 269 20.28 20.45 27.34
N ILE A 270 21.61 20.49 27.18
CA ILE A 270 22.56 19.80 28.07
C ILE A 270 23.05 20.73 29.21
N ASP A 271 22.96 22.06 29.05
CA ASP A 271 23.55 23.04 29.99
C ASP A 271 22.67 23.40 31.21
N ASP A 272 21.36 23.07 31.20
CA ASP A 272 20.44 23.38 32.33
C ASP A 272 20.33 22.26 33.39
N GLY A 273 21.27 21.30 33.37
CA GLY A 273 21.11 20.00 34.04
C GLY A 273 22.17 19.59 35.06
N SER A 274 22.96 20.50 35.66
CA SER A 274 23.85 20.10 36.77
C SER A 274 24.29 21.23 37.71
N GLU A 275 23.58 21.42 38.83
CA GLU A 275 24.19 21.96 40.05
C GLU A 275 24.02 20.95 41.20
N THR A 276 25.13 20.36 41.64
CA THR A 276 25.22 19.57 42.88
C THR A 276 25.76 20.43 44.03
N PRO A 277 25.33 20.18 45.30
CA PRO A 277 25.41 21.15 46.39
C PRO A 277 26.72 21.11 47.20
N LYS A 278 27.07 22.22 47.87
CA LYS A 278 28.06 22.26 48.97
C LYS A 278 27.55 23.03 50.20
N SER A 279 27.69 22.34 51.34
CA SER A 279 27.76 22.75 52.76
C SER A 279 27.72 24.23 53.14
N ASP A 280 26.88 24.59 54.12
CA ASP A 280 27.34 25.10 55.44
C ASP A 280 26.23 25.24 56.51
N ALA A 281 26.68 25.22 57.76
CA ALA A 281 25.95 24.96 59.00
C ALA A 281 25.07 26.11 59.54
N HIS A 282 23.94 25.77 60.19
CA HIS A 282 23.58 26.06 61.60
C HIS A 282 22.05 26.07 61.88
N LYS A 283 21.72 25.62 63.11
CA LYS A 283 20.55 25.92 63.97
C LYS A 283 19.25 25.09 63.86
N ILE A 284 19.17 24.11 64.78
CA ILE A 284 18.17 24.00 65.88
C ILE A 284 16.69 24.28 65.51
N ARG A 285 15.80 23.26 65.56
CA ARG A 285 14.91 22.94 66.71
C ARG A 285 13.92 21.78 66.42
N HIS A 286 13.57 21.09 67.49
CA HIS A 286 12.67 19.95 67.70
C HIS A 286 11.30 19.95 66.99
N ALA A 287 10.81 18.77 66.60
CA ALA A 287 9.69 18.06 67.25
C ALA A 287 9.41 16.67 66.60
N ALA A 288 9.12 15.67 67.43
CA ALA A 288 8.79 14.30 67.05
C ALA A 288 7.25 14.05 67.15
N PRO A 289 6.72 12.81 67.06
CA PRO A 289 5.81 12.35 66.01
C PRO A 289 4.36 12.11 66.50
N ARG A 290 3.38 11.92 65.59
CA ARG A 290 2.07 11.37 65.96
C ARG A 290 1.47 10.46 64.90
N SER A 291 1.21 9.21 65.32
CA SER A 291 0.36 8.22 64.65
C SER A 291 -1.13 8.57 64.77
N ARG A 292 -1.98 8.07 63.85
CA ARG A 292 -3.36 7.70 64.19
C ARG A 292 -3.88 6.56 63.30
N LYS A 293 -4.67 5.69 63.93
CA LYS A 293 -5.17 4.37 63.52
C LYS A 293 -6.57 4.42 62.85
N HIS A 294 -6.88 3.33 62.12
CA HIS A 294 -8.19 2.71 61.78
C HIS A 294 -9.13 3.51 60.84
N THR A 295 -9.85 2.89 59.90
CA THR A 295 -10.92 1.90 60.12
C THR A 295 -11.32 1.16 58.83
N MET A 296 -11.65 -0.14 58.92
CA MET A 296 -12.38 -0.89 57.90
C MET A 296 -13.89 -0.62 58.01
N THR A 297 -14.59 -0.48 56.88
CA THR A 297 -16.03 -0.79 56.76
C THR A 297 -16.30 -1.42 55.41
N SER A 298 -16.79 -2.65 55.45
CA SER A 298 -17.42 -3.38 54.35
C SER A 298 -18.80 -2.79 54.02
N ASN A 299 -19.17 -2.70 52.74
CA ASN A 299 -20.52 -3.10 52.34
C ASN A 299 -20.60 -3.51 50.87
N SER A 300 -21.36 -4.58 50.66
CA SER A 300 -21.61 -5.35 49.45
C SER A 300 -22.67 -4.75 48.52
N GLY A 301 -22.50 -4.97 47.20
CA GLY A 301 -23.50 -4.79 46.13
C GLY A 301 -22.78 -4.28 44.88
N SER A 302 -22.80 -4.90 43.71
CA SER A 302 -23.87 -5.65 43.05
C SER A 302 -23.29 -6.74 42.12
N GLN A 303 -23.84 -7.94 42.26
CA GLN A 303 -23.63 -9.16 41.46
C GLN A 303 -24.18 -9.07 40.02
N HIS A 304 -24.10 -7.91 39.37
CA HIS A 304 -24.77 -7.69 38.09
C HIS A 304 -23.79 -7.07 37.10
N ASP A 305 -22.96 -7.91 36.46
CA ASP A 305 -22.42 -7.63 35.11
C ASP A 305 -21.65 -8.81 34.48
N LEU A 306 -21.41 -9.90 35.22
CA LEU A 306 -20.71 -11.09 34.73
C LEU A 306 -21.49 -11.98 33.72
N LYS A 307 -22.61 -11.51 33.17
CA LYS A 307 -23.37 -12.20 32.12
C LYS A 307 -23.28 -11.53 30.74
N SER A 308 -22.75 -10.31 30.61
CA SER A 308 -22.62 -9.64 29.32
C SER A 308 -21.34 -10.03 28.55
N SER A 309 -20.35 -10.64 29.22
CA SER A 309 -19.08 -11.06 28.60
C SER A 309 -19.13 -12.43 27.91
N ARG A 310 -20.29 -13.11 27.92
CA ARG A 310 -20.46 -14.48 27.35
C ARG A 310 -21.00 -14.52 25.92
N GLY A 311 -21.40 -13.39 25.36
CA GLY A 311 -21.87 -13.31 23.98
C GLY A 311 -21.17 -12.17 23.29
N ASN A 312 -20.07 -12.48 22.59
CA ASN A 312 -19.53 -11.78 21.41
C ASN A 312 -18.08 -12.19 21.08
N LEU A 313 -17.49 -13.17 21.77
CA LEU A 313 -16.17 -13.76 21.46
C LEU A 313 -16.13 -14.64 20.18
N ALA A 314 -17.08 -14.48 19.26
CA ALA A 314 -17.17 -15.29 18.04
C ALA A 314 -16.96 -14.51 16.72
N GLU A 315 -16.76 -13.18 16.73
CA GLU A 315 -16.89 -12.41 15.47
C GLU A 315 -15.70 -11.59 14.95
N ASN A 316 -14.60 -11.34 15.68
CA ASN A 316 -13.48 -10.58 15.09
C ASN A 316 -12.25 -11.46 14.80
N ARG A 317 -12.29 -12.15 13.65
CA ARG A 317 -11.15 -12.90 13.12
C ARG A 317 -10.12 -11.91 12.55
N LEU A 318 -9.02 -11.70 13.28
CA LEU A 318 -7.79 -10.92 12.91
C LEU A 318 -7.78 -9.45 13.35
N SER A 319 -7.66 -9.18 14.64
CA SER A 319 -7.04 -7.91 15.08
C SER A 319 -5.51 -8.01 14.99
N ARG A 320 -4.83 -6.91 14.64
CA ARG A 320 -3.36 -6.83 14.47
C ARG A 320 -2.71 -6.34 15.76
N VAL A 321 -1.45 -6.69 15.99
CA VAL A 321 -0.60 -6.10 17.03
C VAL A 321 0.53 -5.34 16.32
N SER A 322 0.59 -4.01 16.50
CA SER A 322 1.68 -3.20 15.94
C SER A 322 2.97 -3.38 16.76
N ALA A 323 4.13 -3.24 16.12
CA ALA A 323 5.42 -3.34 16.80
C ALA A 323 5.57 -2.27 17.91
N ARG A 324 4.96 -1.09 17.72
CA ARG A 324 4.87 -0.05 18.75
C ARG A 324 3.92 -0.40 19.91
N SER A 325 2.69 -0.85 19.61
CA SER A 325 1.75 -1.30 20.65
C SER A 325 2.37 -2.42 21.48
N TYR A 326 3.16 -3.29 20.84
CA TYR A 326 4.01 -4.27 21.50
C TYR A 326 5.03 -3.62 22.44
N ALA A 327 5.88 -2.70 21.97
CA ALA A 327 6.89 -2.03 22.81
C ALA A 327 6.27 -1.29 24.01
N GLN A 328 5.16 -0.60 23.78
CA GLN A 328 4.41 0.12 24.83
C GLN A 328 3.75 -0.84 25.81
N SER A 329 3.08 -1.89 25.33
CA SER A 329 2.47 -2.92 26.18
C SER A 329 3.53 -3.61 27.03
N LEU A 330 4.69 -3.95 26.44
CA LEU A 330 5.83 -4.51 27.16
C LEU A 330 6.31 -3.58 28.28
N SER A 331 6.39 -2.27 28.01
CA SER A 331 6.83 -1.27 29.00
C SER A 331 5.83 -1.05 30.13
N LYS A 332 4.53 -1.09 29.84
CA LYS A 332 3.43 -0.97 30.82
C LYS A 332 3.32 -2.25 31.66
N LEU A 333 3.33 -3.42 31.02
CA LEU A 333 3.27 -4.73 31.68
C LEU A 333 4.56 -5.06 32.44
N SER A 334 5.71 -4.48 32.07
CA SER A 334 6.97 -4.60 32.82
C SER A 334 6.85 -3.93 34.19
N LYS A 335 5.94 -2.97 34.33
CA LYS A 335 5.65 -2.31 35.61
C LYS A 335 4.60 -3.05 36.44
N SER A 336 3.72 -3.87 35.83
CA SER A 336 2.64 -4.60 36.54
C SER A 336 2.90 -6.09 36.76
N GLY A 337 4.05 -6.63 36.33
CA GLY A 337 4.39 -8.05 36.50
C GLY A 337 3.80 -9.01 35.45
N GLY A 338 2.84 -8.56 34.63
CA GLY A 338 2.28 -9.31 33.50
C GLY A 338 3.15 -9.35 32.23
N ALA A 339 4.30 -8.65 32.21
CA ALA A 339 5.20 -8.61 31.04
C ALA A 339 5.86 -9.95 30.73
N SER A 340 5.97 -10.83 31.73
CA SER A 340 6.51 -12.16 31.52
C SER A 340 5.70 -12.88 30.44
N ASN A 341 4.38 -13.03 30.59
CA ASN A 341 3.55 -13.84 29.69
C ASN A 341 3.47 -13.28 28.26
N LEU A 342 3.35 -11.96 28.08
CA LEU A 342 3.30 -11.34 26.75
C LEU A 342 4.68 -11.29 26.08
N SER A 343 5.75 -10.98 26.82
CA SER A 343 7.11 -11.05 26.25
C SER A 343 7.53 -12.48 25.93
N ILE A 344 7.10 -13.46 26.75
CA ILE A 344 7.27 -14.88 26.50
C ILE A 344 6.56 -15.25 25.20
N ALA A 345 5.24 -15.05 25.09
CA ALA A 345 4.47 -15.35 23.87
C ALA A 345 5.08 -14.77 22.58
N MET A 346 5.57 -13.53 22.64
CA MET A 346 6.20 -12.85 21.50
C MET A 346 7.65 -13.30 21.24
N SER A 347 8.38 -13.79 22.24
CA SER A 347 9.72 -14.38 22.04
C SER A 347 9.73 -15.63 21.17
N GLY A 348 8.56 -16.27 20.98
CA GLY A 348 8.39 -17.41 20.07
C GLY A 348 7.90 -17.02 18.69
N VAL A 349 7.66 -15.73 18.43
CA VAL A 349 7.38 -15.27 17.08
C VAL A 349 8.70 -15.20 16.33
N ASP A 350 8.80 -15.92 15.21
CA ASP A 350 9.98 -15.86 14.34
C ASP A 350 10.19 -14.41 13.87
N PRO A 351 11.38 -13.81 14.09
CA PRO A 351 11.69 -12.45 13.63
C PRO A 351 11.41 -12.21 12.14
N ASN A 352 11.51 -13.25 11.32
CA ASN A 352 11.21 -13.19 9.88
C ASN A 352 9.73 -12.90 9.57
N GLU A 353 8.82 -13.07 10.53
CA GLU A 353 7.43 -12.66 10.39
C GLU A 353 7.31 -11.15 10.16
N PHE A 354 8.13 -10.33 10.81
CA PHE A 354 8.10 -8.87 10.63
C PHE A 354 8.61 -8.42 9.25
N ALA A 355 9.44 -9.24 8.60
CA ALA A 355 9.95 -8.98 7.25
C ALA A 355 8.93 -9.30 6.14
N ARG A 356 7.77 -9.88 6.49
CA ARG A 356 6.80 -10.32 5.49
C ARG A 356 6.07 -9.16 4.81
N PRO A 357 5.83 -9.26 3.50
CA PRO A 357 5.24 -8.18 2.74
C PRO A 357 3.97 -7.53 3.29
N LEU A 358 2.96 -8.33 3.62
CA LEU A 358 1.65 -7.82 4.02
C LEU A 358 1.58 -7.37 5.48
N ASN A 359 2.62 -7.63 6.28
CA ASN A 359 2.69 -7.17 7.66
C ASN A 359 3.01 -5.67 7.75
N ARG A 360 3.46 -5.09 6.64
CA ARG A 360 3.61 -3.65 6.46
C ARG A 360 2.31 -3.06 5.90
N GLN A 361 1.61 -2.26 6.70
CA GLN A 361 0.25 -1.78 6.40
C GLN A 361 0.17 -0.81 5.20
N ASP A 362 1.20 0.00 4.99
CA ASP A 362 1.24 1.01 3.95
C ASP A 362 1.73 0.49 2.59
N ILE A 363 2.00 -0.81 2.45
CA ILE A 363 2.64 -1.40 1.26
C ILE A 363 1.95 -1.06 -0.07
N PHE A 364 0.61 -1.06 -0.10
CA PHE A 364 -0.17 -0.75 -1.31
C PHE A 364 -0.42 0.74 -1.49
N TYR A 365 0.06 1.60 -0.58
CA TYR A 365 -0.15 3.03 -0.67
C TYR A 365 0.71 3.63 -1.77
N GLY A 366 0.09 3.97 -2.91
CA GLY A 366 0.76 4.58 -4.05
C GLY A 366 1.12 6.07 -3.91
N GLY A 367 0.81 6.72 -2.78
CA GLY A 367 1.08 8.15 -2.53
C GLY A 367 2.38 8.41 -1.77
N SER A 368 2.74 9.68 -1.58
CA SER A 368 3.91 10.04 -0.75
C SER A 368 3.65 9.77 0.73
N ILE A 369 4.57 9.08 1.42
CA ILE A 369 4.44 8.79 2.87
C ILE A 369 4.33 10.07 3.71
N SER A 370 4.98 11.16 3.28
CA SER A 370 4.85 12.48 3.93
C SER A 370 3.42 13.00 3.99
N ASN A 371 2.53 12.45 3.15
CA ASN A 371 1.14 12.84 3.10
C ASN A 371 0.24 12.08 4.08
N LEU A 372 0.71 10.95 4.61
CA LEU A 372 -0.01 10.11 5.57
C LEU A 372 -0.17 10.80 6.92
N LYS A 373 -1.30 10.56 7.57
CA LYS A 373 -1.61 11.16 8.88
C LYS A 373 -0.71 10.56 9.95
N GLU A 374 -0.50 9.26 9.87
CA GLU A 374 0.32 8.43 10.74
C GLU A 374 1.77 8.93 10.74
N PHE A 375 2.35 9.24 9.58
CA PHE A 375 3.71 9.80 9.50
C PHE A 375 3.82 11.18 10.17
N LYS A 376 2.79 12.02 10.03
CA LYS A 376 2.76 13.36 10.65
C LYS A 376 2.57 13.31 12.16
N GLN A 377 1.77 12.38 12.66
CA GLN A 377 1.57 12.15 14.09
C GLN A 377 2.87 11.75 14.79
N GLU A 378 3.77 11.06 14.09
CA GLU A 378 5.09 10.62 14.60
C GLU A 378 6.17 11.72 14.55
N GLY A 379 5.80 12.98 14.31
CA GLY A 379 6.75 14.11 14.25
C GLY A 379 7.67 14.08 13.02
N GLY A 380 7.33 13.29 11.99
CA GLY A 380 8.12 13.19 10.76
C GLY A 380 9.39 12.35 10.88
N ASN A 381 9.55 11.57 11.96
CA ASN A 381 10.66 10.64 12.11
C ASN A 381 10.35 9.29 11.42
N MET A 382 11.18 8.91 10.46
CA MET A 382 11.01 7.67 9.67
C MET A 382 11.15 6.41 10.53
N ALA A 383 12.05 6.38 11.52
CA ALA A 383 12.24 5.22 12.38
C ALA A 383 10.99 4.91 13.21
N ASN A 384 10.39 5.95 13.79
CA ASN A 384 9.15 5.84 14.57
C ASN A 384 7.98 5.40 13.68
N TYR A 385 7.85 5.98 12.49
CA TYR A 385 6.80 5.60 11.53
C TYR A 385 6.88 4.13 11.08
N ARG A 386 8.09 3.61 10.86
CA ARG A 386 8.26 2.19 10.49
C ARG A 386 7.79 1.27 11.62
N SER A 387 8.13 1.60 12.87
CA SER A 387 7.70 0.83 14.03
C SER A 387 6.18 0.84 14.24
N SER A 388 5.48 1.90 13.82
CA SER A 388 4.02 2.00 13.96
C SER A 388 3.25 1.31 12.82
N THR A 389 3.82 1.23 11.62
CA THR A 389 3.18 0.60 10.44
C THR A 389 3.41 -0.90 10.31
N LEU A 390 4.42 -1.45 11.01
CA LEU A 390 4.66 -2.89 11.08
C LEU A 390 3.71 -3.53 12.09
N SER A 391 2.98 -4.55 11.63
CA SER A 391 2.01 -5.25 12.47
C SER A 391 1.88 -6.73 12.11
N ILE A 392 1.73 -7.57 13.14
CA ILE A 392 1.57 -9.02 12.98
C ILE A 392 0.12 -9.42 13.29
N PRO A 393 -0.44 -10.41 12.58
CA PRO A 393 -1.75 -10.96 12.92
C PRO A 393 -1.76 -11.62 14.30
N LYS A 394 -2.79 -11.36 15.13
CA LYS A 394 -2.93 -12.00 16.45
C LYS A 394 -2.94 -13.54 16.40
N SER A 395 -3.34 -14.14 15.27
CA SER A 395 -3.28 -15.60 15.09
C SER A 395 -1.86 -16.15 15.15
N VAL A 396 -0.87 -15.40 14.65
CA VAL A 396 0.56 -15.76 14.73
C VAL A 396 1.05 -15.64 16.18
N VAL A 397 0.66 -14.55 16.86
CA VAL A 397 0.99 -14.33 18.28
C VAL A 397 0.38 -15.42 19.17
N GLY A 398 -0.90 -15.75 18.96
CA GLY A 398 -1.58 -16.82 19.69
C GLY A 398 -1.01 -18.21 19.40
N GLN A 399 -0.55 -18.46 18.17
CA GLN A 399 0.17 -19.70 17.86
C GLN A 399 1.53 -19.76 18.56
N ALA A 400 2.29 -18.67 18.57
CA ALA A 400 3.55 -18.60 19.31
C ALA A 400 3.31 -18.82 20.82
N ALA A 401 2.28 -18.18 21.39
CA ALA A 401 1.86 -18.36 22.77
C ALA A 401 1.49 -19.82 23.11
N SER A 402 0.68 -20.47 22.25
CA SER A 402 0.25 -21.86 22.45
C SER A 402 1.36 -22.90 22.26
N GLN A 403 2.30 -22.66 21.33
CA GLN A 403 3.51 -23.49 21.21
C GLN A 403 4.41 -23.40 22.43
N MET A 404 4.38 -22.27 23.13
CA MET A 404 5.14 -22.05 24.35
C MET A 404 4.57 -22.71 25.61
N ASN A 405 3.46 -23.43 25.50
CA ASN A 405 2.80 -24.22 26.55
C ASN A 405 3.69 -24.48 27.77
N LEU A 406 3.48 -23.67 28.82
CA LEU A 406 3.40 -23.97 30.26
C LEU A 406 4.26 -25.11 30.85
N SER A 407 5.31 -25.56 30.18
CA SER A 407 6.21 -26.63 30.62
C SER A 407 7.29 -26.08 31.56
N ARG A 408 7.38 -24.75 31.69
CA ARG A 408 8.25 -24.08 32.66
C ARG A 408 7.56 -23.69 33.97
N ALA A 409 6.24 -23.85 34.09
CA ALA A 409 5.52 -23.72 35.36
C ALA A 409 5.70 -24.95 36.28
N GLY A 410 6.43 -25.97 35.83
CA GLY A 410 6.62 -27.23 36.55
C GLY A 410 7.98 -27.45 37.24
N SER A 411 9.00 -26.60 37.05
CA SER A 411 10.31 -26.81 37.69
C SER A 411 10.54 -25.89 38.89
N ARG A 412 10.04 -26.34 40.04
CA ARG A 412 10.46 -25.88 41.36
C ARG A 412 11.95 -26.12 41.58
N ILE A 413 12.70 -25.07 41.93
CA ILE A 413 13.63 -25.09 43.09
C ILE A 413 13.56 -23.71 43.78
N GLY A 414 12.82 -23.61 44.90
CA GLY A 414 13.21 -22.72 46.01
C GLY A 414 12.52 -21.37 46.26
N GLY A 415 11.35 -21.05 45.68
CA GLY A 415 10.64 -19.78 45.96
C GLY A 415 9.15 -19.96 46.24
N GLN A 416 8.59 -19.13 47.14
CA GLN A 416 7.17 -19.12 47.55
C GLN A 416 6.22 -19.09 46.35
N ALA A 417 5.19 -19.93 46.39
CA ALA A 417 4.10 -19.95 45.41
C ALA A 417 3.34 -18.63 45.44
N VAL A 418 3.25 -17.97 44.29
CA VAL A 418 2.34 -16.84 44.06
C VAL A 418 0.91 -17.43 43.99
N PRO A 419 -0.11 -16.79 44.60
CA PRO A 419 -1.48 -17.31 44.61
C PRO A 419 -2.04 -17.41 43.18
N GLU A 420 -2.86 -18.43 42.95
CA GLU A 420 -3.72 -18.61 41.78
C GLU A 420 -4.78 -17.49 41.74
N GLU A 421 -4.41 -16.30 41.27
CA GLU A 421 -5.38 -15.34 40.74
C GLU A 421 -5.58 -15.67 39.26
N GLU A 422 -6.85 -15.84 38.89
CA GLU A 422 -7.34 -16.39 37.64
C GLU A 422 -6.53 -15.92 36.42
N ASP A 423 -5.87 -16.89 35.78
CA ASP A 423 -5.13 -16.74 34.54
C ASP A 423 -5.98 -16.00 33.49
N GLU A 424 -5.59 -14.76 33.16
CA GLU A 424 -5.75 -14.22 31.80
C GLU A 424 -4.82 -15.02 30.86
N MET A 425 -5.08 -16.32 30.73
CA MET A 425 -4.52 -17.10 29.63
C MET A 425 -5.14 -16.52 28.36
N ILE A 426 -4.31 -15.93 27.50
CA ILE A 426 -4.65 -15.75 26.09
C ILE A 426 -5.20 -17.10 25.63
N GLU A 427 -6.51 -17.18 25.36
CA GLU A 427 -7.14 -18.44 24.97
C GLU A 427 -6.27 -19.10 23.90
N PRO A 428 -5.88 -20.38 24.08
CA PRO A 428 -5.06 -21.06 23.09
C PRO A 428 -5.81 -21.00 21.77
N PHE A 429 -5.27 -20.25 20.81
CA PHE A 429 -5.86 -20.12 19.49
C PHE A 429 -5.82 -21.50 18.82
N VAL A 430 -6.93 -22.24 18.89
CA VAL A 430 -7.09 -23.51 18.20
C VAL A 430 -7.39 -23.19 16.74
N ASP A 431 -6.54 -23.70 15.85
CA ASP A 431 -6.75 -23.57 14.42
C ASP A 431 -7.97 -24.40 13.95
N ASP A 432 -9.17 -23.81 14.04
CA ASP A 432 -10.44 -24.37 13.61
C ASP A 432 -10.74 -24.19 12.11
N GLY A 433 -9.74 -23.78 11.31
CA GLY A 433 -9.94 -23.53 9.88
C GLY A 433 -10.31 -24.79 9.10
N CYS A 434 -11.38 -24.73 8.30
CA CYS A 434 -11.84 -25.80 7.40
C CYS A 434 -10.80 -26.27 6.36
N CYS A 435 -9.73 -25.52 6.11
CA CYS A 435 -8.71 -25.82 5.10
C CYS A 435 -7.31 -26.00 5.72
N LYS A 436 -7.05 -27.17 6.32
CA LYS A 436 -5.72 -27.55 6.85
C LYS A 436 -4.67 -27.83 5.77
N ILE A 437 -5.07 -27.89 4.50
CA ILE A 437 -4.19 -28.15 3.34
C ILE A 437 -3.31 -26.92 3.04
N LEU A 438 -3.79 -25.71 3.35
CA LEU A 438 -3.06 -24.47 3.13
C LEU A 438 -2.20 -24.10 4.35
N PRO A 439 -0.95 -23.68 4.15
CA PRO A 439 -0.12 -23.09 5.20
C PRO A 439 -0.81 -21.91 5.88
N LEU A 440 -0.66 -21.80 7.20
CA LEU A 440 -1.30 -20.76 8.01
C LEU A 440 -1.05 -19.35 7.47
N SER A 441 0.18 -19.03 7.06
CA SER A 441 0.55 -17.73 6.49
C SER A 441 -0.24 -17.35 5.25
N ILE A 442 -0.52 -18.32 4.36
CA ILE A 442 -1.31 -18.09 3.14
C ILE A 442 -2.77 -17.90 3.52
N ARG A 443 -3.28 -18.70 4.44
CA ARG A 443 -4.68 -18.59 4.88
C ARG A 443 -4.95 -17.28 5.60
N ASN A 444 -4.03 -16.84 6.47
CA ASN A 444 -4.11 -15.54 7.14
C ASN A 444 -4.13 -14.41 6.10
N ALA A 445 -3.17 -14.41 5.17
CA ALA A 445 -3.12 -13.39 4.13
C ALA A 445 -4.35 -13.40 3.20
N PHE A 446 -4.88 -14.58 2.86
CA PHE A 446 -6.10 -14.70 2.08
C PHE A 446 -7.32 -14.18 2.84
N SER A 447 -7.44 -14.53 4.12
CA SER A 447 -8.50 -14.03 5.00
C SER A 447 -8.40 -12.52 5.24
N GLU A 448 -7.18 -11.96 5.26
CA GLU A 448 -6.96 -10.51 5.32
C GLU A 448 -7.41 -9.85 4.01
N MET A 449 -6.94 -10.34 2.86
CA MET A 449 -7.30 -9.75 1.57
C MET A 449 -8.78 -9.92 1.19
N ILE A 450 -9.48 -10.89 1.77
CA ILE A 450 -10.91 -11.14 1.59
C ILE A 450 -11.64 -11.02 2.94
N ASP A 451 -11.57 -9.84 3.52
CA ASP A 451 -12.40 -9.47 4.66
C ASP A 451 -13.75 -8.93 4.19
N LEU A 452 -14.74 -9.83 4.07
CA LEU A 452 -16.09 -9.48 3.62
C LEU A 452 -16.86 -8.62 4.64
N GLU A 453 -16.42 -8.54 5.89
CA GLU A 453 -17.05 -7.65 6.87
C GLU A 453 -16.91 -6.19 6.45
N LEU A 454 -15.85 -5.87 5.71
CA LEU A 454 -15.62 -4.55 5.19
C LEU A 454 -16.67 -4.11 4.16
N LEU A 455 -17.36 -5.05 3.49
CA LEU A 455 -18.50 -4.72 2.62
C LEU A 455 -19.73 -4.22 3.40
N LYS A 456 -19.80 -4.46 4.72
CA LYS A 456 -20.83 -3.85 5.57
C LYS A 456 -20.62 -2.35 5.73
N ASP A 457 -19.40 -1.85 5.53
CA ASP A 457 -19.14 -0.40 5.52
C ASP A 457 -19.73 0.23 4.25
N PRO A 458 -20.70 1.17 4.37
CA PRO A 458 -21.30 1.85 3.22
C PRO A 458 -20.27 2.55 2.32
N ILE A 459 -19.17 3.08 2.85
CA ILE A 459 -18.13 3.74 2.06
C ILE A 459 -17.45 2.72 1.14
N MET A 460 -17.09 1.56 1.70
CA MET A 460 -16.44 0.49 0.94
C MET A 460 -17.38 -0.10 -0.12
N LEU A 461 -18.65 -0.31 0.22
CA LEU A 461 -19.67 -0.79 -0.71
C LEU A 461 -19.84 0.18 -1.90
N ILE A 462 -19.99 1.48 -1.62
CA ILE A 462 -20.13 2.52 -2.65
C ILE A 462 -18.89 2.55 -3.55
N LEU A 463 -17.69 2.44 -2.96
CA LEU A 463 -16.44 2.45 -3.69
C LEU A 463 -16.29 1.22 -4.60
N CYS A 464 -16.66 0.03 -4.11
CA CYS A 464 -16.67 -1.21 -4.90
C CYS A 464 -17.67 -1.14 -6.06
N LEU A 465 -18.88 -0.67 -5.80
CA LEU A 465 -19.92 -0.53 -6.82
C LEU A 465 -19.52 0.49 -7.89
N SER A 466 -18.97 1.64 -7.49
CA SER A 466 -18.44 2.63 -8.42
C SER A 466 -17.30 2.04 -9.26
N ASN A 467 -16.36 1.31 -8.65
CA ASN A 467 -15.26 0.71 -9.39
C ASN A 467 -15.69 -0.41 -10.33
N LEU A 468 -16.68 -1.22 -9.95
CA LEU A 468 -17.27 -2.24 -10.80
C LEU A 468 -17.85 -1.59 -12.07
N LEU A 469 -18.70 -0.58 -11.91
CA LEU A 469 -19.32 0.12 -13.05
C LEU A 469 -18.28 0.90 -13.87
N GLY A 470 -17.39 1.64 -13.21
CA GLY A 470 -16.34 2.42 -13.87
C GLY A 470 -15.44 1.55 -14.74
N MET A 471 -15.02 0.38 -14.24
CA MET A 471 -14.23 -0.57 -15.01
C MET A 471 -15.03 -1.22 -16.16
N MET A 472 -16.32 -1.53 -15.98
CA MET A 472 -17.14 -2.07 -17.07
C MET A 472 -17.18 -1.11 -18.27
N GLY A 473 -17.40 0.19 -18.02
CA GLY A 473 -17.41 1.18 -19.09
C GLY A 473 -16.02 1.50 -19.65
N PHE A 474 -14.98 1.44 -18.81
CA PHE A 474 -13.58 1.68 -19.19
C PHE A 474 -13.11 0.80 -20.36
N TYR A 475 -13.53 -0.46 -20.43
CA TYR A 475 -13.06 -1.39 -21.47
C TYR A 475 -13.69 -1.17 -22.85
N ILE A 476 -14.84 -0.48 -22.93
CA ILE A 476 -15.57 -0.29 -24.20
C ILE A 476 -14.72 0.46 -25.23
N PRO A 477 -14.11 1.63 -24.91
CA PRO A 477 -13.22 2.31 -25.84
C PRO A 477 -12.00 1.50 -26.28
N PHE A 478 -11.40 0.71 -25.37
CA PHE A 478 -10.25 -0.13 -25.75
C PHE A 478 -10.62 -1.22 -26.77
N MET A 479 -11.86 -1.73 -26.72
CA MET A 479 -12.29 -2.81 -27.60
C MET A 479 -12.92 -2.34 -28.90
N PHE A 480 -13.77 -1.31 -28.87
CA PHE A 480 -14.64 -0.97 -29.99
C PHE A 480 -14.34 0.38 -30.65
N LEU A 481 -13.34 1.14 -30.18
CA LEU A 481 -13.04 2.45 -30.77
C LEU A 481 -12.57 2.36 -32.23
N LYS A 482 -11.76 1.35 -32.55
CA LYS A 482 -11.37 1.08 -33.94
C LYS A 482 -12.59 0.71 -34.78
N ASP A 483 -13.40 -0.24 -34.30
CA ASP A 483 -14.62 -0.70 -34.97
C ASP A 483 -15.61 0.46 -35.21
N LEU A 484 -15.76 1.36 -34.24
CA LEU A 484 -16.57 2.58 -34.35
C LEU A 484 -16.04 3.48 -35.48
N SER A 485 -14.73 3.75 -35.52
CA SER A 485 -14.10 4.58 -36.55
C SER A 485 -14.30 4.00 -37.97
N GLU A 486 -14.16 2.68 -38.10
CA GLU A 486 -14.38 1.96 -39.35
C GLU A 486 -15.87 1.99 -39.75
N SER A 487 -16.80 1.87 -38.80
CA SER A 487 -18.25 1.98 -39.06
C SER A 487 -18.67 3.37 -39.57
N MET A 488 -17.94 4.42 -39.16
CA MET A 488 -18.09 5.78 -39.68
C MET A 488 -17.46 6.00 -41.05
N LYS A 489 -16.88 4.95 -41.67
CA LYS A 489 -16.15 4.98 -42.95
C LYS A 489 -14.94 5.91 -42.93
N LEU A 490 -14.29 6.05 -41.76
CA LEU A 490 -13.05 6.79 -41.64
C LEU A 490 -11.86 5.93 -42.08
N ASP A 491 -10.75 6.56 -42.44
CA ASP A 491 -9.54 5.89 -42.97
C ASP A 491 -8.97 4.81 -42.01
N PRO A 492 -9.04 3.52 -42.35
CA PRO A 492 -8.55 2.44 -41.50
C PRO A 492 -7.04 2.53 -41.21
N SER A 493 -6.27 3.17 -42.11
CA SER A 493 -4.83 3.36 -41.94
C SER A 493 -4.51 4.30 -40.76
N GLN A 494 -5.44 5.19 -40.42
CA GLN A 494 -5.34 6.15 -39.33
C GLN A 494 -5.97 5.61 -38.03
N ALA A 495 -7.02 4.79 -38.14
CA ALA A 495 -7.76 4.23 -37.00
C ALA A 495 -6.89 3.33 -36.11
N LYS A 496 -5.90 2.64 -36.68
CA LYS A 496 -4.95 1.79 -35.94
C LYS A 496 -4.16 2.52 -34.85
N PHE A 497 -4.06 3.85 -34.91
CA PHE A 497 -3.34 4.66 -33.91
C PHE A 497 -4.20 5.11 -32.73
N LEU A 498 -5.52 4.91 -32.75
CA LEU A 498 -6.43 5.41 -31.71
C LEU A 498 -6.14 4.80 -30.32
N VAL A 499 -6.17 3.47 -30.20
CA VAL A 499 -5.86 2.76 -28.95
C VAL A 499 -4.41 3.01 -28.47
N PRO A 500 -3.40 3.00 -29.35
CA PRO A 500 -2.05 3.41 -28.99
C PRO A 500 -1.96 4.82 -28.37
N ILE A 501 -2.69 5.81 -28.90
CA ILE A 501 -2.71 7.17 -28.32
C ILE A 501 -3.25 7.15 -26.88
N ILE A 502 -4.31 6.37 -26.61
CA ILE A 502 -4.85 6.18 -25.26
C ILE A 502 -3.75 5.67 -24.31
N GLY A 503 -2.96 4.67 -24.72
CA GLY A 503 -1.88 4.10 -23.90
C GLY A 503 -0.78 5.12 -23.53
N VAL A 504 -0.33 5.90 -24.52
CA VAL A 504 0.70 6.94 -24.30
C VAL A 504 0.19 8.04 -23.38
N THR A 505 -1.01 8.57 -23.63
CA THR A 505 -1.57 9.64 -22.79
C THR A 505 -1.94 9.14 -21.40
N ASN A 506 -2.33 7.88 -21.25
CA ASN A 506 -2.53 7.26 -19.95
C ASN A 506 -1.24 7.21 -19.14
N THR A 507 -0.11 6.88 -19.79
CA THR A 507 1.21 6.87 -19.16
C THR A 507 1.59 8.25 -18.61
N VAL A 508 1.47 9.28 -19.45
CA VAL A 508 1.76 10.67 -19.06
C VAL A 508 0.81 11.14 -17.95
N GLY A 509 -0.48 10.80 -18.09
CA GLY A 509 -1.50 11.15 -17.13
C GLY A 509 -1.25 10.54 -15.74
N ARG A 510 -0.81 9.27 -15.65
CA ARG A 510 -0.51 8.62 -14.36
C ARG A 510 0.55 9.39 -13.58
N VAL A 511 1.63 9.80 -14.25
CA VAL A 511 2.70 10.60 -13.63
C VAL A 511 2.18 11.97 -13.22
N PHE A 512 1.41 12.64 -14.10
CA PHE A 512 0.86 13.96 -13.84
C PHE A 512 -0.13 13.96 -12.66
N PHE A 513 -1.14 13.09 -12.67
CA PHE A 513 -2.15 13.05 -11.60
C PHE A 513 -1.60 12.51 -10.28
N GLY A 514 -0.60 11.63 -10.31
CA GLY A 514 0.17 11.25 -9.12
C GLY A 514 0.84 12.47 -8.48
N TRP A 515 1.53 13.29 -9.27
CA TRP A 515 2.16 14.53 -8.80
C TRP A 515 1.14 15.57 -8.31
N VAL A 516 -0.01 15.71 -8.98
CA VAL A 516 -1.08 16.64 -8.56
C VAL A 516 -1.68 16.22 -7.22
N ALA A 517 -1.88 14.92 -6.99
CA ALA A 517 -2.41 14.42 -5.72
C ALA A 517 -1.48 14.74 -4.53
N ASP A 518 -0.17 14.81 -4.77
CA ASP A 518 0.80 15.18 -3.74
C ASP A 518 0.71 16.66 -3.31
N LYS A 519 0.17 17.55 -4.16
CA LYS A 519 0.08 18.99 -3.86
C LYS A 519 -1.05 19.36 -2.89
N LYS A 520 -1.93 18.43 -2.51
CA LYS A 520 -3.03 18.58 -1.53
C LYS A 520 -4.05 19.71 -1.80
N TYR A 521 -3.95 20.42 -2.93
CA TYR A 521 -4.95 21.44 -3.32
C TYR A 521 -6.34 20.83 -3.52
N LEU A 522 -6.38 19.59 -4.03
CA LEU A 522 -7.60 18.83 -4.23
C LEU A 522 -7.44 17.46 -3.57
N SER A 523 -8.51 16.94 -2.96
CA SER A 523 -8.50 15.58 -2.44
C SER A 523 -8.38 14.57 -3.59
N ALA A 524 -7.65 13.47 -3.38
CA ALA A 524 -7.53 12.41 -4.38
C ALA A 524 -8.90 11.87 -4.81
N LEU A 525 -9.86 11.82 -3.88
CA LEU A 525 -11.24 11.44 -4.15
C LEU A 525 -11.94 12.40 -5.11
N THR A 526 -11.76 13.72 -4.92
CA THR A 526 -12.34 14.74 -5.81
C THR A 526 -11.77 14.63 -7.22
N ILE A 527 -10.44 14.46 -7.34
CA ILE A 527 -9.78 14.29 -8.65
C ILE A 527 -10.32 13.04 -9.34
N ASN A 528 -10.42 11.94 -8.61
CA ASN A 528 -10.95 10.68 -9.12
C ASN A 528 -12.40 10.83 -9.63
N ASN A 529 -13.28 11.41 -8.82
CA ASN A 529 -14.69 11.61 -9.18
C ASN A 529 -14.85 12.51 -10.41
N LEU A 530 -14.10 13.61 -10.47
CA LEU A 530 -14.12 14.51 -11.61
C LEU A 530 -13.61 13.82 -12.88
N SER A 531 -12.58 12.98 -12.76
CA SER A 531 -12.05 12.21 -13.89
C SER A 531 -13.09 11.25 -14.48
N LEU A 532 -13.82 10.51 -13.63
CA LEU A 532 -14.89 9.61 -14.08
C LEU A 532 -16.03 10.39 -14.75
N ILE A 533 -16.48 11.49 -14.14
CA ILE A 533 -17.58 12.30 -14.70
C ILE A 533 -17.20 12.87 -16.07
N ILE A 534 -16.01 13.46 -16.20
CA ILE A 534 -15.54 14.03 -17.47
C ILE A 534 -15.34 12.92 -18.51
N CYS A 535 -14.75 11.78 -18.15
CA CYS A 535 -14.60 10.64 -19.06
C CYS A 535 -15.95 10.06 -19.49
N GLY A 536 -16.95 10.04 -18.61
CA GLY A 536 -18.32 9.63 -18.94
C GLY A 536 -18.92 10.52 -20.03
N PHE A 537 -18.91 11.84 -19.84
CA PHE A 537 -19.37 12.78 -20.87
C PHE A 537 -18.57 12.72 -22.17
N LEU A 538 -17.24 12.58 -22.07
CA LEU A 538 -16.37 12.46 -23.24
C LEU A 538 -16.69 11.19 -24.05
N THR A 539 -16.98 10.08 -23.37
CA THR A 539 -17.36 8.80 -24.00
C THR A 539 -18.77 8.86 -24.62
N LEU A 540 -19.71 9.55 -23.96
CA LEU A 540 -21.02 9.85 -24.54
C LEU A 540 -20.91 10.71 -25.80
N ALA A 541 -19.96 11.65 -25.85
CA ALA A 541 -19.76 12.52 -26.99
C ALA A 541 -19.00 11.85 -28.15
N CYS A 542 -18.30 10.72 -27.92
CA CYS A 542 -17.45 10.07 -28.91
C CYS A 542 -18.17 9.72 -30.24
N PRO A 543 -19.39 9.15 -30.24
CA PRO A 543 -20.11 8.87 -31.50
C PRO A 543 -20.46 10.12 -32.33
N LEU A 544 -20.52 11.29 -31.70
CA LEU A 544 -20.81 12.57 -32.39
C LEU A 544 -19.58 13.11 -33.13
N LEU A 545 -18.38 12.66 -32.75
CA LEU A 545 -17.10 13.08 -33.33
C LEU A 545 -16.79 12.31 -34.61
N ARG A 546 -17.50 12.62 -35.70
CA ARG A 546 -17.42 11.90 -37.00
C ARG A 546 -16.21 12.26 -37.87
N THR A 547 -15.14 12.79 -37.28
CA THR A 547 -13.90 13.13 -38.00
C THR A 547 -12.73 12.40 -37.34
N MET A 548 -11.69 12.07 -38.11
CA MET A 548 -10.48 11.46 -37.54
C MET A 548 -9.82 12.35 -36.48
N GLY A 549 -9.80 13.67 -36.70
CA GLY A 549 -9.35 14.61 -35.69
C GLY A 549 -10.16 14.54 -34.38
N GLY A 550 -11.48 14.37 -34.48
CA GLY A 550 -12.35 14.17 -33.31
C GLY A 550 -12.08 12.85 -32.57
N GLN A 551 -11.83 11.76 -33.30
CA GLN A 551 -11.47 10.47 -32.70
C GLN A 551 -10.09 10.51 -32.01
N TYR A 552 -9.12 11.24 -32.58
CA TYR A 552 -7.83 11.49 -31.92
C TYR A 552 -7.96 12.38 -30.69
N PHE A 553 -8.78 13.43 -30.75
CA PHE A 553 -9.09 14.27 -29.59
C PHE A 553 -9.69 13.42 -28.45
N TYR A 554 -10.67 12.58 -28.77
CA TYR A 554 -11.26 11.64 -27.81
C TYR A 554 -10.19 10.72 -27.19
N SER A 555 -9.40 10.05 -28.03
CA SER A 555 -8.36 9.10 -27.58
C SER A 555 -7.35 9.77 -26.65
N PHE A 556 -6.91 10.98 -26.98
CA PHE A 556 -5.97 11.74 -26.18
C PHE A 556 -6.52 12.05 -24.79
N PHE A 557 -7.69 12.71 -24.73
CA PHE A 557 -8.27 13.16 -23.47
C PHE A 557 -8.81 12.02 -22.63
N PHE A 558 -9.40 10.99 -23.24
CA PHE A 558 -9.86 9.81 -22.53
C PHE A 558 -8.69 9.12 -21.83
N GLY A 559 -7.61 8.83 -22.55
CA GLY A 559 -6.43 8.18 -21.97
C GLY A 559 -5.77 9.01 -20.87
N PHE A 560 -5.63 10.33 -21.07
CA PHE A 560 -5.05 11.23 -20.08
C PHE A 560 -5.92 11.32 -18.81
N ILE A 561 -7.22 11.60 -18.93
CA ILE A 561 -8.09 11.87 -17.78
C ILE A 561 -8.38 10.59 -17.00
N ILE A 562 -8.64 9.46 -17.67
CA ILE A 562 -8.97 8.19 -17.00
C ILE A 562 -7.78 7.61 -16.23
N SER A 563 -6.56 8.07 -16.51
CA SER A 563 -5.36 7.68 -15.77
C SER A 563 -5.43 8.06 -14.29
N ALA A 564 -6.11 9.16 -13.95
CA ALA A 564 -6.32 9.59 -12.56
C ALA A 564 -7.12 8.54 -11.78
N TYR A 565 -8.14 7.95 -12.41
CA TYR A 565 -8.96 6.91 -11.81
C TYR A 565 -8.12 5.68 -11.44
N ILE A 566 -7.31 5.17 -12.38
CA ILE A 566 -6.47 3.99 -12.12
C ILE A 566 -5.37 4.29 -11.08
N CYS A 567 -4.68 5.42 -11.21
CA CYS A 567 -3.52 5.77 -10.38
C CYS A 567 -3.88 6.15 -8.94
N LEU A 568 -4.96 6.90 -8.73
CA LEU A 568 -5.29 7.46 -7.41
C LEU A 568 -6.11 6.51 -6.54
N THR A 569 -6.52 5.36 -7.06
CA THR A 569 -7.38 4.42 -6.35
C THR A 569 -6.84 3.99 -5.00
N SER A 570 -5.55 3.60 -4.92
CA SER A 570 -4.92 3.19 -3.66
C SER A 570 -4.79 4.35 -2.67
N ILE A 571 -4.64 5.58 -3.17
CA ILE A 571 -4.54 6.79 -2.34
C ILE A 571 -5.91 7.11 -1.74
N VAL A 572 -6.96 7.09 -2.57
CA VAL A 572 -8.35 7.25 -2.12
C VAL A 572 -8.72 6.21 -1.07
N LEU A 573 -8.28 4.96 -1.27
CA LEU A 573 -8.59 3.88 -0.34
C LEU A 573 -7.94 4.07 1.03
N ALA A 574 -6.67 4.49 1.05
CA ALA A 574 -5.97 4.79 2.29
C ALA A 574 -6.58 6.02 3.01
N ASP A 575 -6.93 7.06 2.27
CA ASP A 575 -7.55 8.27 2.83
C ASP A 575 -8.93 7.99 3.47
N LEU A 576 -9.69 7.03 2.92
CA LEU A 576 -11.04 6.70 3.37
C LEU A 576 -11.10 5.59 4.42
N MET A 577 -10.31 4.52 4.26
CA MET A 577 -10.38 3.32 5.09
C MET A 577 -9.27 3.26 6.15
N GLY A 578 -8.27 4.13 6.05
CA GLY A 578 -7.06 4.09 6.89
C GLY A 578 -6.03 3.07 6.40
N LEU A 579 -4.78 3.21 6.86
CA LEU A 579 -3.67 2.33 6.46
C LEU A 579 -3.86 0.88 6.94
N GLU A 580 -4.41 0.68 8.14
CA GLU A 580 -4.55 -0.67 8.72
C GLU A 580 -5.42 -1.60 7.87
N LYS A 581 -6.43 -1.03 7.20
CA LYS A 581 -7.40 -1.75 6.37
C LYS A 581 -7.08 -1.66 4.88
N LEU A 582 -5.98 -1.01 4.49
CA LEU A 582 -5.65 -0.75 3.09
C LEU A 582 -5.49 -2.04 2.30
N THR A 583 -4.75 -3.02 2.83
CA THR A 583 -4.53 -4.34 2.19
C THR A 583 -5.85 -5.08 1.94
N ASN A 584 -6.72 -5.14 2.96
CA ASN A 584 -8.03 -5.82 2.88
C ASN A 584 -8.94 -5.11 1.86
N SER A 585 -9.01 -3.78 1.97
CA SER A 585 -9.84 -2.96 1.08
C SER A 585 -9.37 -3.08 -0.37
N PHE A 586 -8.05 -3.07 -0.60
CA PHE A 586 -7.47 -3.12 -1.93
C PHE A 586 -7.75 -4.47 -2.59
N GLY A 587 -7.60 -5.57 -1.86
CA GLY A 587 -7.91 -6.92 -2.33
C GLY A 587 -9.36 -7.05 -2.81
N LEU A 588 -10.31 -6.61 -1.98
CA LEU A 588 -11.74 -6.63 -2.31
C LEU A 588 -12.09 -5.74 -3.50
N LEU A 589 -11.47 -4.56 -3.60
CA LEU A 589 -11.65 -3.66 -4.73
C LEU A 589 -11.13 -4.27 -6.05
N VAL A 590 -9.96 -4.91 -6.01
CA VAL A 590 -9.37 -5.59 -7.17
C VAL A 590 -10.26 -6.75 -7.64
N VAL A 591 -10.87 -7.51 -6.71
CA VAL A 591 -11.87 -8.53 -7.05
C VAL A 591 -13.07 -7.92 -7.79
N ALA A 592 -13.60 -6.79 -7.30
CA ALA A 592 -14.70 -6.09 -7.97
C ALA A 592 -14.29 -5.67 -9.40
N ARG A 593 -13.07 -5.17 -9.60
CA ARG A 593 -12.55 -4.86 -10.94
C ARG A 593 -12.40 -6.10 -11.83
N GLY A 594 -12.00 -7.24 -11.27
CA GLY A 594 -11.93 -8.50 -12.00
C GLY A 594 -13.29 -8.97 -12.51
N ILE A 595 -14.34 -8.86 -11.68
CA ILE A 595 -15.73 -9.14 -12.10
C ILE A 595 -16.15 -8.18 -13.22
N ALA A 596 -15.83 -6.88 -13.09
CA ALA A 596 -16.12 -5.89 -14.13
C ALA A 596 -15.42 -6.21 -15.46
N ALA A 597 -14.17 -6.67 -15.43
CA ALA A 597 -13.43 -7.05 -16.63
C ALA A 597 -14.04 -8.27 -17.32
N LEU A 598 -14.48 -9.29 -16.56
CA LEU A 598 -15.17 -10.46 -17.10
C LEU A 598 -16.53 -10.10 -17.71
N ALA A 599 -17.29 -9.25 -17.05
CA ALA A 599 -18.63 -8.86 -17.47
C ALA A 599 -18.60 -7.80 -18.60
N GLY A 600 -17.63 -6.88 -18.56
CA GLY A 600 -17.61 -5.67 -19.39
C GLY A 600 -17.70 -5.96 -20.89
N SER A 601 -16.83 -6.81 -21.44
CA SER A 601 -16.82 -7.06 -22.88
C SER A 601 -18.01 -7.89 -23.38
N PRO A 602 -18.45 -8.97 -22.71
CA PRO A 602 -19.67 -9.68 -23.10
C PRO A 602 -20.90 -8.78 -23.05
N PHE A 603 -21.04 -7.93 -22.02
CA PHE A 603 -22.14 -6.97 -21.96
C PHE A 603 -22.05 -5.94 -23.10
N ALA A 604 -20.86 -5.43 -23.40
CA ALA A 604 -20.68 -4.49 -24.49
C ALA A 604 -20.97 -5.12 -25.87
N GLY A 605 -20.57 -6.38 -26.07
CA GLY A 605 -20.90 -7.16 -27.26
C GLY A 605 -22.40 -7.42 -27.38
N LEU A 606 -23.08 -7.76 -26.29
CA LEU A 606 -24.53 -7.97 -26.26
C LEU A 606 -25.30 -6.69 -26.64
N VAL A 607 -24.83 -5.51 -26.18
CA VAL A 607 -25.42 -4.23 -26.57
C VAL A 607 -25.29 -4.04 -28.09
N TYR A 608 -24.16 -4.39 -28.69
CA TYR A 608 -23.99 -4.36 -30.14
C TYR A 608 -24.88 -5.37 -30.84
N ASP A 609 -24.95 -6.62 -30.38
CA ASP A 609 -25.74 -7.69 -31.00
C ASP A 609 -27.24 -7.35 -31.02
N ILE A 610 -27.75 -6.68 -29.99
CA ILE A 610 -29.16 -6.26 -29.92
C ILE A 610 -29.43 -5.03 -30.80
N THR A 611 -28.51 -4.06 -30.82
CA THR A 611 -28.75 -2.75 -31.45
C THR A 611 -28.23 -2.64 -32.89
N GLY A 612 -27.25 -3.46 -33.27
CA GLY A 612 -26.50 -3.38 -34.51
C GLY A 612 -25.62 -2.14 -34.65
N SER A 613 -25.39 -1.37 -33.58
CA SER A 613 -24.71 -0.07 -33.64
C SER A 613 -23.62 0.09 -32.57
N TYR A 614 -22.42 0.47 -32.99
CA TYR A 614 -21.32 0.81 -32.09
C TYR A 614 -21.60 2.11 -31.31
N ASP A 615 -22.38 3.04 -31.86
CA ASP A 615 -22.79 4.27 -31.18
C ASP A 615 -23.53 3.95 -29.87
N ALA A 616 -24.41 2.96 -29.89
CA ALA A 616 -25.17 2.53 -28.73
C ALA A 616 -24.26 1.94 -27.62
N ALA A 617 -23.22 1.20 -28.00
CA ALA A 617 -22.23 0.67 -27.07
C ALA A 617 -21.46 1.80 -26.37
N PHE A 618 -21.08 2.85 -27.10
CA PHE A 618 -20.40 4.03 -26.52
C PHE A 618 -21.33 4.88 -25.65
N TYR A 619 -22.59 5.07 -26.03
CA TYR A 619 -23.57 5.74 -25.17
C TYR A 619 -23.78 4.97 -23.87
N PHE A 620 -23.93 3.65 -23.94
CA PHE A 620 -24.03 2.80 -22.75
C PHE A 620 -22.77 2.90 -21.88
N GLY A 621 -21.57 2.75 -22.47
CA GLY A 621 -20.31 2.85 -21.75
C GLY A 621 -20.12 4.19 -21.05
N GLY A 622 -20.40 5.30 -21.76
CA GLY A 622 -20.33 6.64 -21.20
C GLY A 622 -21.32 6.86 -20.04
N MET A 623 -22.55 6.34 -20.16
CA MET A 623 -23.54 6.40 -19.06
C MET A 623 -23.08 5.62 -17.83
N VAL A 624 -22.55 4.41 -18.02
CA VAL A 624 -22.08 3.56 -16.91
C VAL A 624 -20.90 4.21 -16.19
N ILE A 625 -19.93 4.80 -16.91
CA ILE A 625 -18.82 5.55 -16.32
C ILE A 625 -19.34 6.79 -15.57
N LEU A 626 -20.28 7.53 -16.15
CA LEU A 626 -20.85 8.72 -15.54
C LEU A 626 -21.57 8.38 -14.22
N VAL A 627 -22.39 7.32 -14.23
CA VAL A 627 -23.07 6.81 -13.03
C VAL A 627 -22.06 6.37 -11.98
N ALA A 628 -20.96 5.70 -12.37
CA ALA A 628 -19.89 5.34 -11.44
C ALA A 628 -19.29 6.56 -10.74
N GLY A 629 -19.01 7.63 -11.49
CA GLY A 629 -18.51 8.90 -10.94
C GLY A 629 -19.50 9.58 -10.00
N LEU A 630 -20.78 9.59 -10.35
CA LEU A 630 -21.85 10.16 -9.51
C LEU A 630 -22.05 9.36 -8.21
N ILE A 631 -22.00 8.02 -8.28
CA ILE A 631 -22.06 7.15 -7.09
C ILE A 631 -20.88 7.45 -6.17
N SER A 632 -19.66 7.52 -6.70
CA SER A 632 -18.47 7.87 -5.91
C SER A 632 -18.52 9.30 -5.34
N ALA A 633 -19.19 10.23 -6.03
CA ALA A 633 -19.43 11.58 -5.53
C ALA A 633 -20.39 11.64 -4.32
N THR A 634 -21.10 10.54 -4.00
CA THR A 634 -21.93 10.47 -2.79
C THR A 634 -21.12 10.24 -1.51
N ILE A 635 -19.88 9.73 -1.61
CA ILE A 635 -19.02 9.36 -0.47
C ILE A 635 -18.86 10.51 0.55
N PRO A 636 -18.54 11.77 0.15
CA PRO A 636 -18.42 12.87 1.09
C PRO A 636 -19.70 13.16 1.88
N PHE A 637 -20.88 12.92 1.29
CA PHE A 637 -22.16 13.10 1.99
C PHE A 637 -22.40 12.01 3.02
N VAL A 638 -21.99 10.77 2.74
CA VAL A 638 -22.06 9.65 3.68
C VAL A 638 -21.14 9.90 4.87
N ILE A 639 -19.91 10.36 4.62
CA ILE A 639 -18.96 10.75 5.67
C ILE A 639 -19.55 11.87 6.54
N LYS A 640 -20.12 12.91 5.93
CA LYS A 640 -20.75 14.02 6.67
C LYS A 640 -21.94 13.57 7.52
N ARG A 641 -22.69 12.55 7.07
CA ARG A 641 -23.84 12.00 7.81
C ARG A 641 -23.46 11.09 8.97
N ARG A 642 -22.31 10.39 8.90
CA ARG A 642 -21.79 9.60 10.02
C ARG A 642 -21.51 10.50 11.24
N GLY A 643 -20.96 11.70 11.01
CA GLY A 643 -20.73 12.68 12.07
C GLY A 643 -19.67 12.25 13.09
N PRO A 644 -18.98 13.19 13.76
CA PRO A 644 -17.92 12.86 14.71
C PRO A 644 -18.41 12.08 15.94
N ALA A 645 -19.72 12.09 16.24
CA ALA A 645 -20.29 11.38 17.37
C ALA A 645 -20.36 9.86 17.17
N GLN A 646 -20.61 9.37 15.95
CA GLN A 646 -20.60 7.93 15.68
C GLN A 646 -19.19 7.38 15.57
N ASP A 647 -18.24 8.15 15.02
CA ASP A 647 -16.83 7.77 15.01
C ASP A 647 -16.28 7.71 16.45
N LEU A 648 -16.62 8.67 17.33
CA LEU A 648 -16.29 8.61 18.76
C LEU A 648 -16.98 7.45 19.48
N GLU A 649 -18.23 7.12 19.17
CA GLU A 649 -18.91 5.95 19.77
C GLU A 649 -18.36 4.62 19.26
N GLU A 650 -17.95 4.55 17.99
CA GLU A 650 -17.34 3.37 17.38
C GLU A 650 -15.89 3.20 17.85
N GLU A 651 -15.16 4.30 18.03
CA GLU A 651 -13.81 4.35 18.60
C GLU A 651 -13.84 4.07 20.11
N LYS A 652 -14.81 4.61 20.86
CA LYS A 652 -15.09 4.21 22.25
C LYS A 652 -15.49 2.74 22.35
N ARG A 653 -16.34 2.23 21.46
CA ARG A 653 -16.67 0.79 21.40
C ARG A 653 -15.44 -0.07 21.07
N LYS A 654 -14.54 0.41 20.22
CA LYS A 654 -13.28 -0.27 19.87
C LYS A 654 -12.27 -0.24 21.00
N GLN A 655 -12.15 0.88 21.73
CA GLN A 655 -11.32 1.01 22.92
C GLN A 655 -11.85 0.13 24.05
N LEU A 656 -13.18 0.11 24.25
CA LEU A 656 -13.87 -0.79 25.18
C LEU A 656 -13.68 -2.27 24.81
N ASN A 657 -13.72 -2.61 23.51
CA ASN A 657 -13.46 -3.97 23.01
C ASN A 657 -11.98 -4.38 23.00
N ASN A 658 -11.05 -3.41 23.00
CA ASN A 658 -9.60 -3.67 23.02
C ASN A 658 -8.98 -3.55 24.42
N GLY A 659 -9.79 -3.37 25.47
CA GLY A 659 -9.32 -3.34 26.87
C GLY A 659 -8.43 -2.15 27.21
N VAL A 660 -8.39 -1.10 26.38
CA VAL A 660 -7.64 0.13 26.69
C VAL A 660 -8.63 1.14 27.26
N VAL A 661 -8.83 1.08 28.58
CA VAL A 661 -9.40 2.21 29.33
C VAL A 661 -8.20 2.99 29.87
N GLU A 662 -7.95 4.17 29.31
CA GLU A 662 -7.30 5.22 30.10
C GLU A 662 -8.41 5.79 30.99
N GLU A 663 -8.31 5.54 32.31
CA GLU A 663 -9.08 6.28 33.28
C GLU A 663 -8.60 7.73 33.22
N GLU A 664 -9.33 8.59 32.52
CA GLU A 664 -9.23 10.03 32.74
C GLU A 664 -9.81 10.32 34.13
N ASP A 665 -8.93 10.70 35.06
CA ASP A 665 -9.30 11.28 36.34
C ASP A 665 -10.18 12.52 36.09
N GLU A 666 -11.50 12.38 36.20
CA GLU A 666 -12.42 13.51 36.37
C GLU A 666 -12.17 14.13 37.74
N ASN A 667 -11.30 15.14 37.81
CA ASN A 667 -11.37 16.18 38.82
C ASN A 667 -10.85 17.52 38.27
N ASP A 668 -11.66 18.56 38.51
CA ASP A 668 -11.41 20.00 38.38
C ASP A 668 -11.40 20.63 36.98
N GLU A 669 -12.57 21.12 36.53
CA GLU A 669 -12.91 22.56 36.63
C GLU A 669 -14.32 22.85 36.06
N GLN A 670 -15.25 23.24 36.94
CA GLN A 670 -16.49 23.92 36.56
C GLN A 670 -16.21 25.37 36.16
N ILE A 671 -16.41 25.76 34.90
CA ILE A 671 -16.72 27.16 34.53
C ILE A 671 -17.84 27.18 33.45
N PRO A 672 -18.85 28.06 33.55
CA PRO A 672 -20.15 27.86 32.91
C PRO A 672 -20.28 28.45 31.50
N LEU A 673 -21.04 27.73 30.65
CA LEU A 673 -21.64 28.26 29.43
C LEU A 673 -22.54 29.46 29.74
N LYS A 674 -22.14 30.68 29.32
CA LYS A 674 -23.02 31.78 28.88
C LYS A 674 -22.18 33.00 28.49
N THR A 675 -21.84 33.17 27.21
CA THR A 675 -21.92 34.45 26.45
C THR A 675 -21.41 34.25 25.02
N LEU A 676 -21.85 35.12 24.10
CA LEU A 676 -21.56 35.17 22.65
C LEU A 676 -22.64 34.58 21.72
N LYS A 677 -23.90 34.94 21.98
CA LYS A 677 -24.73 35.55 20.92
C LYS A 677 -24.65 37.08 21.10
N ASN A 678 -24.51 37.80 19.99
CA ASN A 678 -24.43 39.26 19.81
C ASN A 678 -23.01 39.86 19.89
N ASN A 679 -22.39 40.09 18.73
CA ASN A 679 -22.30 41.44 18.15
C ASN A 679 -21.62 41.43 16.76
N GLN A 680 -22.34 42.02 15.80
CA GLN A 680 -21.95 42.61 14.51
C GLN A 680 -21.35 41.73 13.41
#